data_AF-Q1YPD5-F1
#
_entry.id   AF-Q1YPD5-F1
#
_cell.length_a   1.000
_cell.length_b   1.000
_cell.length_c   1.000
_cell.angle_alpha   90.00
_cell.angle_beta   90.00
_cell.angle_gamma   90.00
#
_symmetry.space_group_name_H-M   'P 1'
#
loop_
_entity.id
_entity.type
_entity.pdbx_description
1 polymer ?
#
loop_
_entity_poly.entity_id
_entity_poly.type
_entity_poly.pdbx_seq_one_letter_code
_entity_poly.pdbx_strand_id
1 'polypeptide(L)'
;MASDYDVDGNGQADALTDGILVLRHQFGLSGSALVDGVLAPDASVTDAEAIANHIDQRPAAFDLDGNGSGDALTDGLLLMRHLFGLTGDVMTNGVVGDGAARVSYADILAYITSGGVVAPFFTSSSSFSVIDSVTWDDLAIGIVSASSDEPDTLSFSISGAELVISSSGALSFASAPDYAVKSFYSATVTVTNGTDLATQDIAVSINSLQGLSVDYYADPETDPEHIPGTFLAHHCHFFDDASDSHKLLSDANLTEAQRQATYTQHQTVLLPEGEVGLQCEADWSVEFRLYVSGWAGQERKDLGLYGLSFFSRIFKDSAIRSEAQAGIWGQWLQPNNSHPFSSLGSIEGGIFSDDKMGRSYYPKYMASGATHLYNGNSSIMGWGFYEKRVGCGYLGGVQIANTLVVPPNLISFDEDQDTHEDEGGLFFGHAWLALPFIQGKQRENWSVQGGNADTSEDLGKLSWTFFAEAENFSGPVYAYVPEFWYRRIDRWNALEVLLDSDWDSNVATTQPLKDFVAGRISRDQLMSVVTKQDWYTDGLDEYQSGHYWSREQDSFGFTPAGRISIGAERDNSSVFTALDENGDIYAKAFLPNVPSLNNIEPHSLSARSYGVEAYNHFVDFFNGQVNANLLATDLNAFTHPVELEKWAETEVTQPGEFKFLGEGDESELESSGDNLAFQAGMTMTTETVDRGVNLFYDWRNRAERGFSQYYKVTSGDSPADYQFLSVSESAVPEKLKSLSISNKPNPTSLMPHVKTSADLEFEAEVRSNTSELFAADDDFIDYACWICAAENGCDSTEYMTEMDDGSKVKYRWYRFKDQPTFQNLKADYPEIYTEAYLSSLQAKVEDMQQNWINKPTDFLSKPEKANNNKVNLIELDHGHIVEPPAGKESGWVPIVLSVEIPYGRWQSEINTVEGPNGKRISGY
;
A
#
# COMPACT_ATOMS: atom_id res chain seq x y z
N MET A 1 -2.26 -40.61 -31.64
CA MET A 1 -3.03 -41.86 -31.50
C MET A 1 -2.37 -42.81 -30.49
N ALA A 2 -2.02 -42.26 -29.32
CA ALA A 2 -1.57 -42.95 -28.10
C ALA A 2 -1.79 -42.04 -26.86
N SER A 3 -2.63 -41.00 -26.98
CA SER A 3 -2.73 -39.92 -25.97
C SER A 3 -3.48 -40.36 -24.70
N ASP A 4 -4.46 -41.25 -24.83
CA ASP A 4 -5.39 -41.54 -23.74
C ASP A 4 -4.80 -42.50 -22.70
N TYR A 5 -3.67 -43.13 -23.05
CA TYR A 5 -2.94 -44.06 -22.21
C TYR A 5 -1.56 -43.53 -21.83
N ASP A 6 -1.27 -42.26 -22.14
CA ASP A 6 -0.09 -41.52 -21.68
C ASP A 6 -0.51 -40.72 -20.43
N VAL A 7 -0.43 -41.38 -19.28
CA VAL A 7 -0.92 -40.86 -18.00
C VAL A 7 0.15 -40.06 -17.26
N ASP A 8 1.43 -40.24 -17.59
CA ASP A 8 2.54 -39.42 -17.06
C ASP A 8 2.88 -38.21 -17.95
N GLY A 9 2.24 -38.10 -19.12
CA GLY A 9 2.23 -36.92 -19.98
C GLY A 9 3.56 -36.68 -20.70
N ASN A 10 4.36 -37.71 -20.95
CA ASN A 10 5.63 -37.59 -21.66
C ASN A 10 5.47 -37.62 -23.21
N GLY A 11 4.24 -37.79 -23.71
CA GLY A 11 3.91 -37.90 -25.13
C GLY A 11 4.00 -39.32 -25.70
N GLN A 12 4.23 -40.34 -24.87
CA GLN A 12 4.34 -41.75 -25.24
C GLN A 12 3.62 -42.65 -24.23
N ALA A 13 2.63 -43.44 -24.67
CA ALA A 13 2.07 -44.49 -23.82
C ALA A 13 3.01 -45.71 -23.78
N ASP A 14 3.69 -45.93 -22.65
CA ASP A 14 4.71 -46.97 -22.48
C ASP A 14 4.33 -48.01 -21.41
N ALA A 15 4.68 -49.28 -21.64
CA ALA A 15 4.27 -50.38 -20.76
C ALA A 15 4.91 -50.34 -19.36
N LEU A 16 6.11 -49.78 -19.23
CA LEU A 16 6.87 -49.74 -17.98
C LEU A 16 6.65 -48.46 -17.17
N THR A 17 5.93 -47.50 -17.73
CA THR A 17 5.55 -46.25 -17.08
C THR A 17 4.04 -46.21 -16.94
N ASP A 18 3.31 -45.82 -17.99
CA ASP A 18 1.87 -45.62 -18.00
C ASP A 18 1.10 -46.90 -17.70
N GLY A 19 1.51 -48.00 -18.33
CA GLY A 19 0.91 -49.31 -18.08
C GLY A 19 1.01 -49.75 -16.62
N ILE A 20 2.13 -49.43 -15.93
CA ILE A 20 2.30 -49.74 -14.51
C ILE A 20 1.53 -48.76 -13.63
N LEU A 21 1.47 -47.47 -13.98
CA LEU A 21 0.69 -46.46 -13.27
C LEU A 21 -0.80 -46.82 -13.27
N VAL A 22 -1.36 -47.15 -14.42
CA VAL A 22 -2.76 -47.63 -14.56
C VAL A 22 -2.98 -48.90 -13.75
N LEU A 23 -2.09 -49.87 -13.86
CA LEU A 23 -2.21 -51.14 -13.13
C LEU A 23 -2.15 -50.95 -11.61
N ARG A 24 -1.24 -50.10 -11.11
CA ARG A 24 -1.10 -49.78 -9.69
C ARG A 24 -2.35 -49.08 -9.17
N HIS A 25 -2.86 -48.10 -9.89
CA HIS A 25 -4.09 -47.39 -9.53
C HIS A 25 -5.29 -48.33 -9.48
N GLN A 26 -5.46 -49.21 -10.48
CA GLN A 26 -6.53 -50.22 -10.49
C GLN A 26 -6.39 -51.29 -9.39
N PHE A 27 -5.20 -51.49 -8.83
CA PHE A 27 -4.99 -52.28 -7.61
C PHE A 27 -5.27 -51.50 -6.31
N GLY A 28 -5.64 -50.21 -6.41
CA GLY A 28 -5.95 -49.33 -5.29
C GLY A 28 -4.72 -48.68 -4.64
N LEU A 29 -3.58 -48.63 -5.33
CA LEU A 29 -2.40 -47.92 -4.82
C LEU A 29 -2.52 -46.42 -5.10
N SER A 30 -2.14 -45.60 -4.12
CA SER A 30 -2.19 -44.13 -4.18
C SER A 30 -0.93 -43.49 -3.56
N GLY A 31 -0.78 -42.17 -3.71
CA GLY A 31 0.36 -41.43 -3.18
C GLY A 31 1.70 -41.94 -3.74
N SER A 32 2.75 -41.96 -2.91
CA SER A 32 4.07 -42.44 -3.33
C SER A 32 4.06 -43.88 -3.87
N ALA A 33 3.18 -44.76 -3.37
CA ALA A 33 3.08 -46.14 -3.85
C ALA A 33 2.57 -46.24 -5.30
N LEU A 34 1.85 -45.22 -5.79
CA LEU A 34 1.42 -45.14 -7.17
C LEU A 34 2.59 -44.80 -8.10
N VAL A 35 3.36 -43.76 -7.77
CA VAL A 35 4.33 -43.15 -8.70
C VAL A 35 5.79 -43.58 -8.53
N ASP A 36 6.17 -44.15 -7.37
CA ASP A 36 7.58 -44.40 -7.05
C ASP A 36 8.22 -45.43 -8.00
N GLY A 37 9.29 -44.99 -8.67
CA GLY A 37 10.12 -45.78 -9.59
C GLY A 37 9.49 -46.13 -10.93
N VAL A 38 8.37 -45.52 -11.32
CA VAL A 38 7.62 -45.87 -12.55
C VAL A 38 7.21 -44.67 -13.42
N LEU A 39 7.64 -43.46 -13.09
CA LEU A 39 7.46 -42.28 -13.96
C LEU A 39 8.53 -42.28 -15.07
N ALA A 40 8.16 -41.83 -16.27
CA ALA A 40 9.15 -41.54 -17.31
C ALA A 40 10.11 -40.42 -16.89
N PRO A 41 11.37 -40.42 -17.36
CA PRO A 41 12.33 -39.35 -17.07
C PRO A 41 11.88 -37.95 -17.53
N ASP A 42 11.01 -37.88 -18.53
CA ASP A 42 10.43 -36.69 -19.14
C ASP A 42 8.91 -36.56 -18.88
N ALA A 43 8.39 -37.27 -17.86
CA ALA A 43 7.02 -37.13 -17.40
C ALA A 43 6.69 -35.68 -17.04
N SER A 44 5.63 -35.14 -17.64
CA SER A 44 5.10 -33.80 -17.32
C SER A 44 4.07 -33.83 -16.19
N VAL A 45 3.48 -35.00 -15.93
CA VAL A 45 2.58 -35.28 -14.80
C VAL A 45 3.30 -36.22 -13.84
N THR A 46 3.75 -35.69 -12.71
CA THR A 46 4.54 -36.44 -11.71
C THR A 46 3.84 -36.62 -10.37
N ASP A 47 2.73 -35.91 -10.17
CA ASP A 47 1.93 -35.98 -8.95
C ASP A 47 0.99 -37.20 -8.98
N ALA A 48 0.96 -37.93 -7.86
CA ALA A 48 0.17 -39.15 -7.75
C ALA A 48 -1.35 -38.89 -7.78
N GLU A 49 -1.80 -37.76 -7.25
CA GLU A 49 -3.22 -37.40 -7.25
C GLU A 49 -3.65 -36.97 -8.66
N ALA A 50 -2.81 -36.23 -9.38
CA ALA A 50 -3.05 -35.88 -10.79
C ALA A 50 -3.14 -37.12 -11.69
N ILE A 51 -2.27 -38.12 -11.51
CA ILE A 51 -2.30 -39.38 -12.27
C ILE A 51 -3.55 -40.20 -11.92
N ALA A 52 -3.86 -40.33 -10.63
CA ALA A 52 -5.08 -41.03 -10.18
C ALA A 52 -6.34 -40.36 -10.77
N ASN A 53 -6.43 -39.03 -10.70
CA ASN A 53 -7.52 -38.25 -11.29
C ASN A 53 -7.57 -38.41 -12.81
N HIS A 54 -6.43 -38.47 -13.49
CA HIS A 54 -6.39 -38.69 -14.93
C HIS A 54 -7.05 -40.03 -15.31
N ILE A 55 -6.83 -41.07 -14.52
CA ILE A 55 -7.41 -42.41 -14.74
C ILE A 55 -8.89 -42.43 -14.33
N ASP A 56 -9.23 -41.90 -13.15
CA ASP A 56 -10.59 -41.91 -12.60
C ASP A 56 -11.58 -41.06 -13.38
N GLN A 57 -11.11 -40.02 -14.07
CA GLN A 57 -11.93 -39.19 -14.95
C GLN A 57 -12.23 -39.85 -16.30
N ARG A 58 -11.55 -40.94 -16.64
CA ARG A 58 -11.68 -41.65 -17.93
C ARG A 58 -12.00 -43.14 -17.74
N PRO A 59 -12.99 -43.51 -16.91
CA PRO A 59 -13.23 -44.91 -16.55
C PRO A 59 -13.56 -45.78 -17.78
N ALA A 60 -14.19 -45.19 -18.80
CA ALA A 60 -14.46 -45.89 -20.06
C ALA A 60 -13.18 -46.25 -20.83
N ALA A 61 -12.20 -45.34 -20.90
CA ALA A 61 -10.94 -45.57 -21.61
C ALA A 61 -10.14 -46.73 -21.00
N PHE A 62 -10.26 -46.91 -19.68
CA PHE A 62 -9.59 -47.97 -18.93
C PHE A 62 -10.46 -49.22 -18.67
N ASP A 63 -11.63 -49.33 -19.32
CA ASP A 63 -12.46 -50.54 -19.45
C ASP A 63 -12.34 -51.07 -20.89
N LEU A 64 -11.27 -51.82 -21.14
CA LEU A 64 -10.84 -52.32 -22.43
C LEU A 64 -11.66 -53.51 -22.92
N ASP A 65 -12.18 -54.35 -22.01
CA ASP A 65 -13.06 -55.47 -22.36
C ASP A 65 -14.55 -55.11 -22.35
N GLY A 66 -14.90 -53.92 -21.85
CA GLY A 66 -16.26 -53.38 -21.89
C GLY A 66 -17.21 -54.10 -20.94
N ASN A 67 -16.73 -54.61 -19.81
CA ASN A 67 -17.56 -55.26 -18.79
C ASN A 67 -18.21 -54.25 -17.81
N GLY A 68 -17.84 -52.97 -17.89
CA GLY A 68 -18.33 -51.89 -17.03
C GLY A 68 -17.46 -51.61 -15.80
N SER A 69 -16.31 -52.26 -15.65
CA SER A 69 -15.32 -52.06 -14.59
C SER A 69 -13.91 -52.05 -15.18
N GLY A 70 -13.07 -51.08 -14.80
CA GLY A 70 -11.67 -51.05 -15.19
C GLY A 70 -10.80 -51.76 -14.15
N ASP A 71 -10.66 -53.09 -14.25
CA ASP A 71 -9.98 -53.88 -13.23
C ASP A 71 -8.52 -54.21 -13.61
N ALA A 72 -7.63 -54.26 -12.60
CA ALA A 72 -6.20 -54.49 -12.82
C ALA A 72 -5.88 -55.83 -13.49
N LEU A 73 -6.64 -56.89 -13.17
CA LEU A 73 -6.41 -58.25 -13.69
C LEU A 73 -7.08 -58.53 -15.02
N THR A 74 -7.89 -57.60 -15.53
CA THR A 74 -8.50 -57.67 -16.86
C THR A 74 -7.97 -56.54 -17.72
N ASP A 75 -8.47 -55.34 -17.53
CA ASP A 75 -8.21 -54.15 -18.35
C ASP A 75 -6.78 -53.66 -18.19
N GLY A 76 -6.27 -53.60 -16.96
CA GLY A 76 -4.86 -53.28 -16.72
C GLY A 76 -3.91 -54.25 -17.41
N LEU A 77 -4.22 -55.55 -17.41
CA LEU A 77 -3.43 -56.56 -18.12
C LEU A 77 -3.61 -56.51 -19.64
N LEU A 78 -4.81 -56.18 -20.13
CA LEU A 78 -5.07 -55.96 -21.55
C LEU A 78 -4.25 -54.76 -22.06
N LEU A 79 -4.25 -53.65 -21.32
CA LEU A 79 -3.45 -52.46 -21.64
C LEU A 79 -1.96 -52.82 -21.66
N MET A 80 -1.47 -53.46 -20.60
CA MET A 80 -0.07 -53.90 -20.49
C MET A 80 0.35 -54.81 -21.64
N ARG A 81 -0.48 -55.80 -22.00
CA ARG A 81 -0.20 -56.69 -23.13
C ARG A 81 -0.18 -55.94 -24.46
N HIS A 82 -1.07 -54.97 -24.64
CA HIS A 82 -1.07 -54.11 -25.82
C HIS A 82 0.20 -53.26 -25.92
N LEU A 83 0.59 -52.58 -24.83
CA LEU A 83 1.78 -51.71 -24.80
C LEU A 83 3.08 -52.50 -24.97
N PHE A 84 3.13 -53.77 -24.55
CA PHE A 84 4.24 -54.69 -24.88
C PHE A 84 4.19 -55.25 -26.31
N GLY A 85 3.18 -54.91 -27.11
CA GLY A 85 3.04 -55.33 -28.51
C GLY A 85 2.56 -56.78 -28.69
N LEU A 86 1.89 -57.37 -27.71
CA LEU A 86 1.35 -58.73 -27.83
C LEU A 86 0.11 -58.73 -28.74
N THR A 87 -0.05 -59.78 -29.54
CA THR A 87 -1.12 -59.88 -30.54
C THR A 87 -1.79 -61.26 -30.54
N GLY A 88 -2.99 -61.35 -31.14
CA GLY A 88 -3.73 -62.61 -31.29
C GLY A 88 -4.23 -63.18 -29.95
N ASP A 89 -4.38 -64.51 -29.85
CA ASP A 89 -4.95 -65.17 -28.67
C ASP A 89 -4.19 -64.87 -27.37
N VAL A 90 -2.88 -64.56 -27.46
CA VAL A 90 -2.06 -64.20 -26.30
C VAL A 90 -2.53 -62.90 -25.66
N MET A 91 -3.16 -62.01 -26.43
CA MET A 91 -3.69 -60.75 -25.91
C MET A 91 -4.90 -61.00 -24.99
N THR A 92 -5.84 -61.86 -25.37
CA THR A 92 -7.10 -62.06 -24.63
C THR A 92 -7.12 -63.25 -23.68
N ASN A 93 -6.25 -64.24 -23.85
CA ASN A 93 -6.33 -65.50 -23.09
C ASN A 93 -6.13 -65.26 -21.58
N GLY A 94 -7.16 -65.60 -20.81
CA GLY A 94 -7.18 -65.58 -19.34
C GLY A 94 -7.23 -64.19 -18.69
N VAL A 95 -7.52 -63.12 -19.45
CA VAL A 95 -7.56 -61.73 -18.94
C VAL A 95 -8.79 -60.95 -19.42
N VAL A 96 -9.74 -61.60 -20.09
CA VAL A 96 -11.05 -61.02 -20.40
C VAL A 96 -11.98 -61.32 -19.24
N GLY A 97 -12.62 -60.28 -18.69
CA GLY A 97 -13.50 -60.33 -17.52
C GLY A 97 -14.84 -61.01 -17.79
N ASP A 98 -15.50 -61.41 -16.69
CA ASP A 98 -16.85 -61.95 -16.75
C ASP A 98 -17.84 -60.87 -17.17
N GLY A 99 -18.63 -61.13 -18.23
CA GLY A 99 -19.58 -60.16 -18.77
C GLY A 99 -19.02 -59.18 -19.80
N ALA A 100 -17.75 -59.34 -20.20
CA ALA A 100 -17.10 -58.52 -21.21
C ALA A 100 -17.87 -58.46 -22.54
N ALA A 101 -18.03 -57.24 -23.08
CA ALA A 101 -18.61 -56.99 -24.39
C ALA A 101 -17.58 -57.18 -25.52
N ARG A 102 -16.29 -57.03 -25.23
CA ARG A 102 -15.16 -57.10 -26.17
C ARG A 102 -14.27 -58.28 -25.78
N VAL A 103 -14.51 -59.43 -26.39
CA VAL A 103 -13.88 -60.71 -26.01
C VAL A 103 -12.78 -61.17 -26.98
N SER A 104 -12.69 -60.57 -28.17
CA SER A 104 -11.71 -60.94 -29.19
C SER A 104 -10.59 -59.91 -29.31
N TYR A 105 -9.39 -60.37 -29.73
CA TYR A 105 -8.27 -59.48 -30.02
C TYR A 105 -8.65 -58.38 -31.02
N ALA A 106 -9.48 -58.69 -32.02
CA ALA A 106 -9.91 -57.72 -33.02
C ALA A 106 -10.78 -56.61 -32.42
N ASP A 107 -11.69 -56.94 -31.50
CA ASP A 107 -12.59 -55.97 -30.87
C ASP A 107 -11.82 -55.05 -29.90
N ILE A 108 -10.90 -55.62 -29.12
CA ILE A 108 -10.08 -54.85 -28.18
C ILE A 108 -9.08 -53.97 -28.94
N LEU A 109 -8.46 -54.49 -30.01
CA LEU A 109 -7.57 -53.69 -30.84
C LEU A 109 -8.34 -52.56 -31.53
N ALA A 110 -9.55 -52.83 -32.04
CA ALA A 110 -10.39 -51.80 -32.65
C ALA A 110 -10.72 -50.68 -31.66
N TYR A 111 -11.03 -51.04 -30.40
CA TYR A 111 -11.29 -50.08 -29.34
C TYR A 111 -10.07 -49.21 -29.00
N ILE A 112 -8.91 -49.84 -28.76
CA ILE A 112 -7.65 -49.14 -28.43
C ILE A 112 -7.21 -48.24 -29.59
N THR A 113 -7.35 -48.70 -30.84
CA THR A 113 -6.94 -47.92 -32.03
C THR A 113 -7.92 -46.84 -32.45
N SER A 114 -9.17 -46.89 -31.99
CA SER A 114 -10.14 -45.81 -32.22
C SER A 114 -9.93 -44.59 -31.33
N GLY A 115 -9.04 -44.64 -30.32
CA GLY A 115 -8.75 -43.55 -29.39
C GLY A 115 -9.99 -43.13 -28.62
N GLY A 116 -10.34 -43.88 -27.57
CA GLY A 116 -11.62 -43.81 -26.85
C GLY A 116 -12.16 -42.37 -26.77
N VAL A 117 -13.23 -42.11 -27.52
CA VAL A 117 -13.86 -40.78 -27.63
C VAL A 117 -14.05 -40.21 -26.23
N VAL A 118 -13.44 -39.06 -25.95
CA VAL A 118 -13.45 -38.48 -24.62
C VAL A 118 -14.75 -37.71 -24.49
N ALA A 119 -15.68 -38.26 -23.69
CA ALA A 119 -16.85 -37.50 -23.25
C ALA A 119 -16.40 -36.16 -22.65
N PRO A 120 -17.15 -35.06 -22.85
CA PRO A 120 -16.73 -33.74 -22.40
C PRO A 120 -16.51 -33.73 -20.88
N PHE A 121 -15.53 -32.99 -20.37
CA PHE A 121 -15.26 -32.88 -18.92
C PHE A 121 -15.01 -31.43 -18.51
N PHE A 122 -15.43 -31.05 -17.30
CA PHE A 122 -15.29 -29.69 -16.78
C PHE A 122 -13.85 -29.37 -16.39
N THR A 123 -13.37 -28.17 -16.74
CA THR A 123 -12.06 -27.62 -16.36
C THR A 123 -12.17 -26.45 -15.37
N SER A 124 -13.37 -25.88 -15.21
CA SER A 124 -13.64 -24.83 -14.22
C SER A 124 -13.92 -25.39 -12.82
N SER A 125 -13.75 -24.52 -11.81
CA SER A 125 -14.20 -24.76 -10.43
C SER A 125 -15.70 -25.08 -10.36
N SER A 126 -16.10 -25.90 -9.38
CA SER A 126 -17.50 -26.12 -9.00
C SER A 126 -18.02 -25.06 -8.01
N SER A 127 -17.17 -24.20 -7.47
CA SER A 127 -17.54 -23.20 -6.47
C SER A 127 -17.33 -21.79 -7.02
N PHE A 128 -18.37 -20.97 -6.89
CA PHE A 128 -18.42 -19.57 -7.29
C PHE A 128 -18.79 -18.72 -6.07
N SER A 129 -18.28 -17.50 -6.03
CA SER A 129 -18.56 -16.55 -4.95
C SER A 129 -18.90 -15.20 -5.56
N VAL A 130 -20.02 -14.62 -5.15
CA VAL A 130 -20.49 -13.30 -5.59
C VAL A 130 -20.74 -12.43 -4.36
N ILE A 131 -20.37 -11.15 -4.43
CA ILE A 131 -20.68 -10.18 -3.38
C ILE A 131 -22.06 -9.57 -3.72
N ASP A 132 -22.91 -9.40 -2.71
CA ASP A 132 -24.24 -8.77 -2.85
C ASP A 132 -24.14 -7.25 -3.14
N SER A 133 -23.54 -6.86 -4.26
CA SER A 133 -23.45 -5.48 -4.74
C SER A 133 -24.66 -5.19 -5.64
N VAL A 134 -25.82 -4.98 -5.03
CA VAL A 134 -27.08 -4.77 -5.75
C VAL A 134 -27.00 -3.52 -6.63
N THR A 135 -26.69 -3.68 -7.92
CA THR A 135 -27.44 -2.99 -8.97
C THR A 135 -28.40 -4.02 -9.56
N TRP A 136 -29.64 -3.61 -9.78
CA TRP A 136 -30.75 -4.49 -10.16
C TRP A 136 -30.59 -5.14 -11.57
N ASP A 137 -29.48 -4.86 -12.25
CA ASP A 137 -29.21 -5.21 -13.64
C ASP A 137 -27.95 -6.07 -13.84
N ASP A 138 -27.06 -6.26 -12.83
CA ASP A 138 -25.91 -7.16 -12.95
C ASP A 138 -26.24 -8.54 -12.39
N LEU A 139 -26.28 -9.53 -13.29
CA LEU A 139 -26.62 -10.91 -12.97
C LEU A 139 -25.42 -11.84 -13.14
N ALA A 140 -24.26 -11.37 -13.60
CA ALA A 140 -23.14 -12.24 -13.93
C ALA A 140 -22.54 -12.92 -12.69
N ILE A 141 -22.18 -14.20 -12.81
CA ILE A 141 -21.52 -14.98 -11.73
C ILE A 141 -20.10 -15.38 -12.14
N GLY A 142 -19.92 -15.83 -13.39
CA GLY A 142 -18.63 -16.31 -13.89
C GLY A 142 -18.77 -17.13 -15.17
N ILE A 143 -17.71 -17.86 -15.55
CA ILE A 143 -17.72 -18.75 -16.71
C ILE A 143 -17.41 -20.18 -16.24
N VAL A 144 -18.23 -21.12 -16.68
CA VAL A 144 -18.01 -22.56 -16.57
C VAL A 144 -17.32 -23.03 -17.85
N SER A 145 -16.23 -23.78 -17.71
CA SER A 145 -15.42 -24.24 -18.84
C SER A 145 -15.29 -25.75 -18.84
N ALA A 146 -15.17 -26.33 -20.03
CA ALA A 146 -15.02 -27.76 -20.24
C ALA A 146 -14.13 -28.02 -21.47
N SER A 147 -13.61 -29.23 -21.57
CA SER A 147 -12.77 -29.68 -22.68
C SER A 147 -13.30 -30.99 -23.25
N SER A 148 -13.06 -31.19 -24.55
CA SER A 148 -13.29 -32.42 -25.32
C SER A 148 -12.24 -32.46 -26.43
N ASP A 149 -11.99 -33.66 -26.95
CA ASP A 149 -11.27 -33.92 -28.19
C ASP A 149 -11.88 -33.26 -29.45
N GLU A 150 -13.18 -32.91 -29.42
CA GLU A 150 -13.89 -32.12 -30.43
C GLU A 150 -14.30 -30.74 -29.86
N PRO A 151 -13.36 -29.77 -29.72
CA PRO A 151 -13.58 -28.52 -29.00
C PRO A 151 -14.64 -27.58 -29.62
N ASP A 152 -15.00 -27.76 -30.89
CA ASP A 152 -15.91 -26.87 -31.63
C ASP A 152 -17.41 -27.23 -31.49
N THR A 153 -17.79 -28.20 -30.64
CA THR A 153 -19.19 -28.66 -30.49
C THR A 153 -19.75 -28.60 -29.07
N LEU A 154 -19.04 -28.00 -28.11
CA LEU A 154 -19.50 -27.95 -26.71
C LEU A 154 -20.69 -27.01 -26.50
N SER A 155 -21.71 -27.51 -25.82
CA SER A 155 -22.89 -26.75 -25.41
C SER A 155 -23.23 -27.01 -23.95
N PHE A 156 -23.44 -25.94 -23.19
CA PHE A 156 -23.75 -25.99 -21.77
C PHE A 156 -25.25 -25.77 -21.49
N SER A 157 -25.74 -26.40 -20.42
CA SER A 157 -27.06 -26.21 -19.86
C SER A 157 -27.01 -26.34 -18.33
N ILE A 158 -28.00 -25.79 -17.62
CA ILE A 158 -28.04 -25.79 -16.15
C ILE A 158 -29.39 -26.26 -15.63
N SER A 159 -29.39 -26.95 -14.49
CA SER A 159 -30.61 -27.34 -13.79
C SER A 159 -31.18 -26.19 -12.94
N GLY A 160 -32.49 -26.20 -12.73
CA GLY A 160 -33.18 -25.18 -11.95
C GLY A 160 -33.57 -23.94 -12.76
N ALA A 161 -34.14 -22.95 -12.09
CA ALA A 161 -34.65 -21.72 -12.70
C ALA A 161 -34.06 -20.43 -12.08
N GLU A 162 -33.26 -20.57 -11.02
CA GLU A 162 -32.67 -19.43 -10.30
C GLU A 162 -31.32 -19.00 -10.90
N LEU A 163 -30.66 -19.89 -11.64
CA LEU A 163 -29.41 -19.64 -12.37
C LEU A 163 -29.64 -19.88 -13.86
N VAL A 164 -28.92 -19.12 -14.69
CA VAL A 164 -28.95 -19.19 -16.15
C VAL A 164 -27.54 -19.44 -16.63
N ILE A 165 -27.39 -20.30 -17.65
CA ILE A 165 -26.11 -20.51 -18.32
C ILE A 165 -26.27 -20.35 -19.83
N SER A 166 -25.34 -19.67 -20.48
CA SER A 166 -25.28 -19.62 -21.94
C SER A 166 -24.77 -20.94 -22.50
N SER A 167 -24.98 -21.20 -23.79
CA SER A 167 -24.41 -22.36 -24.48
C SER A 167 -22.87 -22.34 -24.53
N SER A 168 -22.24 -21.20 -24.23
CA SER A 168 -20.78 -21.04 -24.15
C SER A 168 -20.24 -21.10 -22.70
N GLY A 169 -21.10 -21.39 -21.72
CA GLY A 169 -20.70 -21.56 -20.32
C GLY A 169 -20.76 -20.28 -19.46
N ALA A 170 -21.25 -19.14 -19.97
CA ALA A 170 -21.40 -17.94 -19.15
C ALA A 170 -22.57 -18.12 -18.15
N LEU A 171 -22.26 -18.05 -16.85
CA LEU A 171 -23.17 -18.31 -15.73
C LEU A 171 -23.65 -16.99 -15.12
N SER A 172 -24.95 -16.88 -14.89
CA SER A 172 -25.59 -15.70 -14.30
C SER A 172 -26.78 -16.09 -13.40
N PHE A 173 -27.26 -15.17 -12.57
CA PHE A 173 -28.55 -15.29 -11.89
C PHE A 173 -29.71 -15.09 -12.89
N ALA A 174 -30.86 -15.72 -12.62
CA ALA A 174 -32.09 -15.50 -13.37
C ALA A 174 -32.82 -14.20 -12.95
N SER A 175 -32.55 -13.73 -11.73
CA SER A 175 -33.05 -12.50 -11.13
C SER A 175 -32.02 -11.99 -10.14
N ALA A 176 -31.99 -10.69 -9.88
CA ALA A 176 -31.04 -10.09 -8.94
C ALA A 176 -31.01 -10.88 -7.61
N PRO A 177 -29.84 -11.34 -7.15
CA PRO A 177 -29.72 -12.01 -5.87
C PRO A 177 -29.99 -11.06 -4.69
N ASP A 178 -30.40 -11.61 -3.55
CA ASP A 178 -30.57 -10.88 -2.29
C ASP A 178 -30.03 -11.76 -1.15
N TYR A 179 -28.91 -11.36 -0.55
CA TYR A 179 -28.26 -12.13 0.51
C TYR A 179 -29.18 -12.37 1.71
N ALA A 180 -29.99 -11.37 2.09
CA ALA A 180 -30.88 -11.45 3.25
C ALA A 180 -32.03 -12.46 3.04
N VAL A 181 -32.37 -12.73 1.78
CA VAL A 181 -33.35 -13.76 1.40
C VAL A 181 -32.68 -15.11 1.21
N LYS A 182 -31.55 -15.17 0.50
CA LYS A 182 -30.86 -16.42 0.17
C LYS A 182 -29.39 -16.19 -0.14
N SER A 183 -28.52 -16.75 0.69
CA SER A 183 -27.06 -16.62 0.58
C SER A 183 -26.36 -17.75 -0.18
N PHE A 184 -27.12 -18.73 -0.69
CA PHE A 184 -26.54 -19.93 -1.28
C PHE A 184 -27.43 -20.49 -2.40
N TYR A 185 -26.82 -20.77 -3.54
CA TYR A 185 -27.45 -21.42 -4.69
C TYR A 185 -26.67 -22.67 -5.05
N SER A 186 -27.38 -23.71 -5.45
CA SER A 186 -26.79 -24.93 -5.97
C SER A 186 -27.52 -25.34 -7.23
N ALA A 187 -26.79 -25.75 -8.26
CA ALA A 187 -27.34 -26.26 -9.51
C ALA A 187 -26.40 -27.31 -10.10
N THR A 188 -26.87 -28.03 -11.10
CA THR A 188 -26.05 -28.99 -11.86
C THR A 188 -25.88 -28.45 -13.26
N VAL A 189 -24.66 -28.16 -13.66
CA VAL A 189 -24.32 -27.81 -15.04
C VAL A 189 -24.10 -29.08 -15.83
N THR A 190 -24.61 -29.14 -17.05
CA THR A 190 -24.43 -30.23 -18.01
C THR A 190 -23.75 -29.70 -19.26
N VAL A 191 -22.67 -30.34 -19.70
CA VAL A 191 -21.99 -30.06 -20.96
C VAL A 191 -22.18 -31.23 -21.93
N THR A 192 -22.38 -30.94 -23.21
CA THR A 192 -22.46 -31.93 -24.29
C THR A 192 -21.61 -31.54 -25.49
N ASN A 193 -21.03 -32.51 -26.18
CA ASN A 193 -20.40 -32.36 -27.49
C ASN A 193 -21.33 -32.79 -28.65
N GLY A 194 -22.61 -33.08 -28.35
CA GLY A 194 -23.63 -33.54 -29.30
C GLY A 194 -23.87 -35.05 -29.31
N THR A 195 -22.94 -35.86 -28.78
CA THR A 195 -23.11 -37.32 -28.60
C THR A 195 -23.11 -37.73 -27.14
N ASP A 196 -22.25 -37.12 -26.33
CA ASP A 196 -22.00 -37.47 -24.93
C ASP A 196 -22.33 -36.31 -23.99
N LEU A 197 -22.53 -36.64 -22.71
CA LEU A 197 -22.95 -35.70 -21.66
C LEU A 197 -22.07 -35.87 -20.42
N ALA A 198 -21.68 -34.76 -19.81
CA ALA A 198 -21.12 -34.74 -18.45
C ALA A 198 -21.79 -33.68 -17.59
N THR A 199 -21.81 -33.92 -16.28
CA THR A 199 -22.49 -33.06 -15.31
C THR A 199 -21.56 -32.67 -14.15
N GLN A 200 -21.64 -31.43 -13.68
CA GLN A 200 -20.94 -30.93 -12.49
C GLN A 200 -21.94 -30.19 -11.60
N ASP A 201 -22.03 -30.60 -10.33
CA ASP A 201 -22.76 -29.82 -9.33
C ASP A 201 -21.93 -28.58 -8.97
N ILE A 202 -22.57 -27.42 -9.01
CA ILE A 202 -21.98 -26.14 -8.68
C ILE A 202 -22.63 -25.56 -7.42
N ALA A 203 -21.83 -24.82 -6.67
CA ALA A 203 -22.24 -24.03 -5.52
C ALA A 203 -21.90 -22.56 -5.76
N VAL A 204 -22.88 -21.68 -5.58
CA VAL A 204 -22.70 -20.21 -5.63
C VAL A 204 -22.98 -19.67 -4.25
N SER A 205 -21.95 -19.17 -3.59
CA SER A 205 -22.09 -18.49 -2.30
C SER A 205 -22.25 -17.00 -2.54
N ILE A 206 -23.28 -16.41 -1.93
CA ILE A 206 -23.45 -14.95 -1.90
C ILE A 206 -22.91 -14.46 -0.58
N ASN A 207 -21.97 -13.55 -0.63
CA ASN A 207 -21.43 -12.89 0.54
C ASN A 207 -22.19 -11.59 0.79
N SER A 208 -22.61 -11.39 2.04
CA SER A 208 -23.29 -10.17 2.45
C SER A 208 -22.38 -8.96 2.31
N LEU A 209 -22.94 -7.86 1.84
CA LEU A 209 -22.38 -6.53 2.06
C LEU A 209 -22.72 -6.00 3.47
N GLN A 210 -22.84 -6.87 4.49
CA GLN A 210 -23.16 -6.45 5.86
C GLN A 210 -22.09 -5.47 6.36
N GLY A 211 -22.49 -4.21 6.30
CA GLY A 211 -21.68 -2.99 6.26
C GLY A 211 -22.52 -1.82 5.69
N LEU A 212 -23.52 -2.09 4.83
CA LEU A 212 -24.38 -1.07 4.21
C LEU A 212 -25.55 -0.55 5.06
N SER A 213 -25.45 -0.56 6.40
CA SER A 213 -26.20 0.44 7.18
C SER A 213 -25.48 1.78 7.22
N VAL A 214 -24.22 1.82 6.76
CA VAL A 214 -23.39 3.01 6.73
C VAL A 214 -23.52 3.67 5.36
N ASP A 215 -24.01 4.90 5.35
CA ASP A 215 -23.98 5.75 4.17
C ASP A 215 -22.58 6.39 4.07
N TYR A 216 -21.72 5.83 3.22
CA TYR A 216 -20.35 6.32 3.01
C TYR A 216 -20.30 7.68 2.31
N TYR A 217 -21.43 8.22 1.83
CA TYR A 217 -21.50 9.52 1.16
C TYR A 217 -22.27 10.56 1.97
N ALA A 218 -22.78 10.19 3.15
CA ALA A 218 -23.43 11.13 4.04
C ALA A 218 -22.42 12.16 4.58
N ASP A 219 -22.88 13.40 4.72
CA ASP A 219 -22.14 14.38 5.51
C ASP A 219 -22.03 13.89 6.96
N PRO A 220 -20.83 13.96 7.57
CA PRO A 220 -20.65 13.54 8.94
C PRO A 220 -21.42 14.45 9.91
N GLU A 221 -21.70 13.93 11.10
CA GLU A 221 -22.14 14.76 12.22
C GLU A 221 -21.07 15.81 12.56
N THR A 222 -21.50 16.93 13.16
CA THR A 222 -20.56 17.95 13.64
C THR A 222 -19.69 17.37 14.76
N ASP A 223 -18.38 17.41 14.56
CA ASP A 223 -17.42 17.01 15.56
C ASP A 223 -17.45 17.99 16.75
N PRO A 224 -17.73 17.53 17.99
CA PRO A 224 -17.73 18.39 19.17
C PRO A 224 -16.34 18.94 19.54
N GLU A 225 -15.26 18.35 19.02
CA GLU A 225 -13.87 18.82 19.19
C GLU A 225 -13.43 19.77 18.07
N HIS A 226 -14.28 20.02 17.07
CA HIS A 226 -14.00 21.04 16.08
C HIS A 226 -14.03 22.43 16.70
N ILE A 227 -12.93 23.16 16.50
CA ILE A 227 -12.78 24.57 16.82
C ILE A 227 -12.89 25.32 15.49
N PRO A 228 -13.97 26.07 15.23
CA PRO A 228 -14.19 26.74 13.94
C PRO A 228 -13.36 28.04 13.78
N GLY A 229 -12.50 28.33 14.77
CA GLY A 229 -11.74 29.57 14.89
C GLY A 229 -12.61 30.79 15.21
N THR A 230 -11.97 31.93 15.45
CA THR A 230 -12.65 33.20 15.72
C THR A 230 -11.87 34.32 15.07
N PHE A 231 -12.49 34.93 14.06
CA PHE A 231 -11.90 35.88 13.15
C PHE A 231 -12.68 37.20 13.13
N LEU A 232 -12.09 38.24 12.55
CA LEU A 232 -12.71 39.55 12.33
C LEU A 232 -12.93 39.77 10.84
N ALA A 233 -13.74 40.75 10.46
CA ALA A 233 -14.04 40.98 9.04
C ALA A 233 -12.80 41.20 8.14
N HIS A 234 -11.71 41.76 8.66
CA HIS A 234 -10.47 41.96 7.88
C HIS A 234 -9.56 40.72 7.81
N HIS A 235 -9.87 39.68 8.59
CA HIS A 235 -9.19 38.38 8.48
C HIS A 235 -9.82 37.49 7.41
N CYS A 236 -11.04 37.80 6.96
CA CYS A 236 -11.84 36.91 6.14
C CYS A 236 -11.94 37.42 4.71
N HIS A 237 -11.79 36.51 3.77
CA HIS A 237 -11.89 36.70 2.34
C HIS A 237 -13.09 35.92 1.81
N PHE A 238 -13.63 36.35 0.68
CA PHE A 238 -14.62 35.61 -0.08
C PHE A 238 -14.30 35.70 -1.57
N PHE A 239 -14.67 34.68 -2.33
CA PHE A 239 -14.52 34.70 -3.77
C PHE A 239 -15.65 35.53 -4.40
N ASP A 240 -15.29 36.52 -5.23
CA ASP A 240 -16.23 37.33 -5.98
C ASP A 240 -16.29 36.86 -7.44
N ASP A 241 -17.32 36.06 -7.76
CA ASP A 241 -17.60 35.53 -9.09
C ASP A 241 -17.61 36.61 -10.20
N ALA A 242 -17.97 37.86 -9.85
CA ALA A 242 -18.05 38.93 -10.84
C ALA A 242 -16.66 39.45 -11.27
N SER A 243 -15.66 39.34 -10.41
CA SER A 243 -14.29 39.77 -10.67
C SER A 243 -13.30 38.62 -10.82
N ASP A 244 -13.72 37.38 -10.57
CA ASP A 244 -12.87 36.18 -10.62
C ASP A 244 -11.67 36.34 -9.68
N SER A 245 -11.90 36.91 -8.48
CA SER A 245 -10.86 37.24 -7.51
C SER A 245 -11.37 37.14 -6.07
N HIS A 246 -10.46 36.91 -5.13
CA HIS A 246 -10.74 36.96 -3.70
C HIS A 246 -10.77 38.40 -3.20
N LYS A 247 -11.75 38.72 -2.35
CA LYS A 247 -11.91 40.04 -1.73
C LYS A 247 -11.98 39.94 -0.22
N LEU A 248 -11.40 40.92 0.46
CA LEU A 248 -11.57 41.09 1.90
C LEU A 248 -13.04 41.38 2.24
N LEU A 249 -13.55 40.68 3.24
CA LEU A 249 -14.90 40.90 3.76
C LEU A 249 -15.04 42.32 4.34
N SER A 250 -13.95 42.89 4.88
CA SER A 250 -13.93 44.28 5.34
C SER A 250 -14.15 45.32 4.23
N ASP A 251 -13.87 44.97 2.97
CA ASP A 251 -14.07 45.85 1.82
C ASP A 251 -15.49 45.74 1.25
N ALA A 252 -16.26 44.74 1.69
CA ALA A 252 -17.67 44.61 1.35
C ALA A 252 -18.54 45.65 2.06
N ASN A 253 -19.75 45.86 1.55
CA ASN A 253 -20.70 46.81 2.13
C ASN A 253 -21.40 46.24 3.37
N LEU A 254 -20.66 46.13 4.47
CA LEU A 254 -21.09 45.56 5.73
C LEU A 254 -21.92 46.54 6.58
N THR A 255 -22.99 46.03 7.19
CA THR A 255 -23.71 46.75 8.25
C THR A 255 -22.82 47.00 9.47
N GLU A 256 -23.19 47.96 10.34
CA GLU A 256 -22.44 48.22 11.57
C GLU A 256 -22.33 46.97 12.47
N ALA A 257 -23.41 46.18 12.54
CA ALA A 257 -23.41 44.93 13.30
C ALA A 257 -22.44 43.90 12.71
N GLN A 258 -22.41 43.76 11.38
CA GLN A 258 -21.47 42.85 10.69
C GLN A 258 -20.02 43.31 10.90
N ARG A 259 -19.72 44.61 10.79
CA ARG A 259 -18.36 45.14 11.05
C ARG A 259 -17.84 44.87 12.46
N GLN A 260 -18.74 44.74 13.44
CA GLN A 260 -18.40 44.46 14.84
C GLN A 260 -18.48 42.97 15.20
N ALA A 261 -18.98 42.12 14.30
CA ALA A 261 -19.13 40.70 14.54
C ALA A 261 -17.79 39.96 14.48
N THR A 262 -17.79 38.75 15.04
CA THR A 262 -16.76 37.74 14.80
C THR A 262 -17.26 36.74 13.77
N TYR A 263 -16.33 36.15 13.05
CA TYR A 263 -16.57 35.19 11.99
C TYR A 263 -15.83 33.89 12.27
N THR A 264 -16.26 32.81 11.62
CA THR A 264 -15.61 31.51 11.69
C THR A 264 -15.08 31.09 10.32
N GLN A 265 -14.10 30.19 10.32
CA GLN A 265 -13.59 29.59 9.10
C GLN A 265 -14.73 28.84 8.38
N HIS A 266 -14.77 28.91 7.04
CA HIS A 266 -15.81 28.32 6.18
C HIS A 266 -17.26 28.82 6.42
N GLN A 267 -17.45 29.93 7.14
CA GLN A 267 -18.78 30.49 7.40
C GLN A 267 -19.44 31.05 6.12
N THR A 268 -20.74 30.83 5.93
CA THR A 268 -21.53 31.56 4.92
C THR A 268 -22.08 32.87 5.48
N VAL A 269 -21.93 33.97 4.74
CA VAL A 269 -22.43 35.30 5.10
C VAL A 269 -23.28 35.87 3.97
N LEU A 270 -24.40 36.52 4.33
CA LEU A 270 -25.24 37.24 3.38
C LEU A 270 -24.72 38.68 3.19
N LEU A 271 -24.28 38.98 1.98
CA LEU A 271 -23.93 40.31 1.50
C LEU A 271 -25.05 40.86 0.59
N PRO A 272 -25.09 42.19 0.33
CA PRO A 272 -26.06 42.77 -0.61
C PRO A 272 -26.05 42.12 -2.01
N GLU A 273 -24.90 41.60 -2.43
CA GLU A 273 -24.66 40.97 -3.73
C GLU A 273 -25.06 39.49 -3.77
N GLY A 274 -25.16 38.82 -2.62
CA GLY A 274 -25.47 37.39 -2.52
C GLY A 274 -24.94 36.74 -1.24
N GLU A 275 -25.19 35.45 -1.09
CA GLU A 275 -24.52 34.63 -0.07
C GLU A 275 -23.10 34.29 -0.55
N VAL A 276 -22.12 34.45 0.33
CA VAL A 276 -20.72 34.14 0.05
C VAL A 276 -20.14 33.26 1.15
N GLY A 277 -19.26 32.34 0.78
CA GLY A 277 -18.46 31.55 1.72
C GLY A 277 -17.18 32.29 2.13
N LEU A 278 -16.82 32.23 3.40
CA LEU A 278 -15.62 32.87 3.93
C LEU A 278 -14.44 31.90 4.02
N GLN A 279 -13.26 32.39 3.67
CA GLN A 279 -11.96 31.82 4.03
C GLN A 279 -11.20 32.84 4.86
N CYS A 280 -10.82 32.50 6.08
CA CYS A 280 -10.23 33.40 7.05
C CYS A 280 -8.81 33.00 7.42
N GLU A 281 -7.92 34.00 7.47
CA GLU A 281 -6.52 33.88 7.84
C GLU A 281 -6.12 34.95 8.87
N ALA A 282 -5.03 34.74 9.60
CA ALA A 282 -4.56 35.73 10.59
C ALA A 282 -3.82 36.88 9.90
N ASP A 283 -3.62 38.00 10.60
CA ASP A 283 -2.99 39.20 10.03
C ASP A 283 -1.58 38.94 9.50
N TRP A 284 -0.78 38.21 10.29
CA TRP A 284 0.63 37.92 10.02
C TRP A 284 0.88 36.41 10.11
N SER A 285 2.01 35.98 9.55
CA SER A 285 2.45 34.58 9.60
C SER A 285 3.86 34.45 10.16
N VAL A 286 4.16 33.29 10.75
CA VAL A 286 5.49 32.95 11.27
C VAL A 286 5.95 31.62 10.72
N GLU A 287 7.03 31.64 9.96
CA GLU A 287 7.76 30.43 9.61
C GLU A 287 8.53 29.93 10.83
N PHE A 288 8.18 28.75 11.34
CA PHE A 288 8.87 28.13 12.47
C PHE A 288 9.94 27.15 11.99
N ARG A 289 11.23 27.48 12.19
CA ARG A 289 12.35 26.65 11.74
C ARG A 289 13.03 25.87 12.86
N LEU A 290 13.37 24.62 12.58
CA LEU A 290 14.47 23.94 13.27
C LEU A 290 15.74 24.21 12.47
N TYR A 291 16.73 24.89 13.05
CA TYR A 291 17.93 25.33 12.33
C TYR A 291 18.96 24.20 12.16
N VAL A 292 18.49 23.06 11.69
CA VAL A 292 19.25 21.87 11.35
C VAL A 292 18.51 21.14 10.24
N SER A 293 19.25 20.63 9.28
CA SER A 293 18.75 19.63 8.34
C SER A 293 19.78 18.51 8.23
N GLY A 294 19.32 17.33 7.82
CA GLY A 294 20.16 16.17 7.70
C GLY A 294 20.26 15.66 6.27
N TRP A 295 21.45 15.16 5.95
CA TRP A 295 21.72 14.40 4.75
C TRP A 295 22.39 13.09 5.17
N ALA A 296 21.76 11.95 4.88
CA ALA A 296 22.48 10.68 4.91
C ALA A 296 23.00 10.42 3.49
N GLY A 297 24.31 10.16 3.36
CA GLY A 297 24.91 9.83 2.07
C GLY A 297 26.21 10.53 1.68
N GLN A 298 26.89 11.31 2.53
CA GLN A 298 28.19 11.90 2.13
C GLN A 298 29.42 11.09 2.57
N GLU A 299 29.43 10.51 3.77
CA GLU A 299 30.64 9.85 4.30
C GLU A 299 30.98 8.53 3.59
N ARG A 300 29.98 7.75 3.15
CA ARG A 300 30.15 6.40 2.57
C ARG A 300 29.26 6.13 1.35
N LYS A 301 29.31 7.03 0.36
CA LYS A 301 28.64 6.83 -0.94
C LYS A 301 29.05 5.52 -1.62
N ASP A 302 30.25 5.02 -1.35
CA ASP A 302 30.72 3.73 -1.85
C ASP A 302 29.92 2.54 -1.32
N LEU A 303 29.12 2.68 -0.26
CA LEU A 303 28.33 1.57 0.29
C LEU A 303 26.88 1.53 -0.18
N GLY A 304 26.35 2.62 -0.75
CA GLY A 304 24.90 2.81 -0.87
C GLY A 304 24.18 2.95 0.48
N LEU A 305 22.95 3.46 0.48
CA LEU A 305 22.15 3.64 1.70
C LEU A 305 21.01 2.62 1.76
N TYR A 306 21.23 1.56 2.52
CA TYR A 306 20.28 0.46 2.73
C TYR A 306 19.38 0.68 3.94
N GLY A 307 19.48 1.81 4.62
CA GLY A 307 18.53 2.13 5.66
C GLY A 307 18.88 3.35 6.49
N LEU A 308 17.93 3.71 7.35
CA LEU A 308 17.98 4.86 8.24
C LEU A 308 17.18 4.55 9.51
N SER A 309 17.69 4.94 10.68
CA SER A 309 16.99 4.80 11.96
C SER A 309 17.12 6.03 12.84
N PHE A 310 16.13 6.23 13.70
CA PHE A 310 16.09 7.26 14.74
C PHE A 310 15.34 6.75 15.97
N PHE A 311 15.58 7.43 17.09
CA PHE A 311 14.65 7.49 18.21
C PHE A 311 14.11 8.92 18.30
N SER A 312 12.92 9.18 17.76
CA SER A 312 12.33 10.52 17.73
C SER A 312 11.54 10.80 19.00
N ARG A 313 11.69 12.01 19.55
CA ARG A 313 10.93 12.44 20.73
C ARG A 313 9.46 12.65 20.36
N ILE A 314 8.57 12.09 21.16
CA ILE A 314 7.13 12.30 21.04
C ILE A 314 6.66 13.23 22.17
N PHE A 315 5.86 14.22 21.81
CA PHE A 315 5.30 15.21 22.73
C PHE A 315 4.08 15.87 22.09
N LYS A 316 3.27 16.57 22.90
CA LYS A 316 2.12 17.32 22.40
C LYS A 316 2.60 18.59 21.67
N ASP A 317 2.64 18.52 20.35
CA ASP A 317 3.15 19.58 19.49
C ASP A 317 2.37 20.90 19.59
N SER A 318 1.05 20.85 19.64
CA SER A 318 0.22 22.07 19.62
C SER A 318 -1.03 21.88 20.46
N ALA A 319 -1.56 22.97 21.00
CA ALA A 319 -2.84 22.94 21.72
C ALA A 319 -4.03 22.81 20.76
N ILE A 320 -3.94 23.45 19.59
CA ILE A 320 -4.88 23.37 18.48
C ILE A 320 -4.03 23.04 17.24
N ARG A 321 -4.31 21.94 16.56
CA ARG A 321 -3.70 21.66 15.25
C ARG A 321 -4.44 22.47 14.20
N SER A 322 -3.70 23.21 13.38
CA SER A 322 -4.29 23.96 12.26
C SER A 322 -4.97 23.03 11.25
N GLU A 323 -5.78 23.59 10.36
CA GLU A 323 -6.27 22.86 9.18
C GLU A 323 -5.14 22.45 8.22
N ALA A 324 -4.00 23.14 8.32
CA ALA A 324 -2.76 22.87 7.59
C ALA A 324 -1.94 21.75 8.26
N GLN A 325 -1.16 21.02 7.46
CA GLN A 325 -0.39 19.87 7.93
C GLN A 325 0.97 20.29 8.53
N ALA A 326 1.48 19.51 9.47
CA ALA A 326 2.82 19.73 10.03
C ALA A 326 3.59 18.43 10.26
N GLY A 327 4.68 18.25 9.51
CA GLY A 327 5.74 17.28 9.76
C GLY A 327 6.77 17.84 10.74
N ILE A 328 6.73 17.38 11.99
CA ILE A 328 7.62 17.87 13.06
C ILE A 328 9.08 17.46 12.77
N TRP A 329 9.26 16.22 12.35
CA TRP A 329 10.55 15.66 11.96
C TRP A 329 10.34 14.41 11.11
N GLY A 330 10.91 14.38 9.92
CA GLY A 330 10.75 13.29 8.97
C GLY A 330 11.99 13.01 8.13
N GLN A 331 11.85 11.97 7.30
CA GLN A 331 12.84 11.50 6.35
C GLN A 331 12.22 11.24 4.99
N TRP A 332 13.02 11.44 3.94
CA TRP A 332 12.70 11.09 2.56
C TRP A 332 13.89 10.33 1.97
N LEU A 333 13.77 9.01 1.92
CA LEU A 333 14.72 8.15 1.22
C LEU A 333 14.34 8.15 -0.26
N GLN A 334 15.34 8.35 -1.12
CA GLN A 334 15.14 8.43 -2.56
C GLN A 334 16.24 7.65 -3.30
N PRO A 335 15.93 6.99 -4.44
CA PRO A 335 16.97 6.48 -5.32
C PRO A 335 17.90 7.62 -5.74
N ASN A 336 19.10 7.27 -6.21
CA ASN A 336 20.06 8.29 -6.63
C ASN A 336 19.43 9.21 -7.69
N ASN A 337 19.62 10.53 -7.57
CA ASN A 337 19.10 11.54 -8.51
C ASN A 337 17.59 11.46 -8.87
N SER A 338 16.72 10.97 -7.98
CA SER A 338 15.28 10.84 -8.30
C SER A 338 14.42 12.08 -8.08
N HIS A 339 14.77 13.04 -7.22
CA HIS A 339 13.88 14.16 -6.89
C HIS A 339 14.61 15.52 -6.85
N PRO A 340 14.01 16.61 -7.38
CA PRO A 340 12.75 16.69 -8.14
C PRO A 340 12.91 16.27 -9.62
N PHE A 341 13.89 15.41 -9.90
CA PHE A 341 14.47 15.24 -11.22
C PHE A 341 13.87 14.05 -12.01
N SER A 342 13.16 13.10 -11.38
CA SER A 342 12.53 11.97 -12.07
C SER A 342 11.27 11.45 -11.36
N SER A 343 10.51 10.60 -12.05
CA SER A 343 9.27 10.00 -11.56
C SER A 343 9.45 8.76 -10.67
N LEU A 344 10.65 8.58 -10.10
CA LEU A 344 10.95 7.50 -9.17
C LEU A 344 10.41 7.82 -7.75
N GLY A 345 9.99 6.78 -7.04
CA GLY A 345 9.33 6.90 -5.73
C GLY A 345 10.20 7.42 -4.58
N SER A 346 9.56 7.63 -3.43
CA SER A 346 10.19 7.94 -2.13
C SER A 346 9.72 6.95 -1.07
N ILE A 347 10.56 6.71 -0.06
CA ILE A 347 10.13 6.11 1.21
C ILE A 347 10.20 7.20 2.25
N GLU A 348 9.09 7.36 2.96
CA GLU A 348 8.87 8.46 3.87
C GLU A 348 8.56 7.97 5.26
N GLY A 349 8.92 8.80 6.22
CA GLY A 349 8.36 8.68 7.54
C GLY A 349 8.62 9.91 8.36
N GLY A 350 7.86 10.04 9.44
CA GLY A 350 8.01 11.19 10.30
C GLY A 350 6.85 11.36 11.26
N ILE A 351 7.04 12.28 12.19
CA ILE A 351 6.02 12.65 13.15
C ILE A 351 5.09 13.67 12.47
N PHE A 352 3.85 13.24 12.26
CA PHE A 352 2.80 13.94 11.52
C PHE A 352 1.75 14.50 12.49
N SER A 353 1.62 15.83 12.51
CA SER A 353 0.70 16.56 13.37
C SER A 353 -0.42 17.20 12.55
N ASP A 354 -1.50 16.45 12.36
CA ASP A 354 -2.74 16.90 11.70
C ASP A 354 -3.92 16.09 12.26
N ASP A 355 -5.08 16.73 12.42
CA ASP A 355 -6.31 16.10 12.92
C ASP A 355 -7.04 15.25 11.86
N LYS A 356 -6.59 15.27 10.60
CA LYS A 356 -7.09 14.46 9.49
C LYS A 356 -7.17 12.98 9.85
N MET A 357 -6.18 12.49 10.58
CA MET A 357 -6.03 11.07 10.94
C MET A 357 -6.64 10.73 12.31
N GLY A 358 -7.42 11.62 12.91
CA GLY A 358 -8.06 11.44 14.22
C GLY A 358 -7.61 12.46 15.26
N ARG A 359 -8.37 12.60 16.35
CA ARG A 359 -8.16 13.57 17.45
C ARG A 359 -7.19 13.05 18.51
N SER A 360 -6.05 12.49 18.12
CA SER A 360 -5.09 11.94 19.10
C SER A 360 -4.37 13.03 19.89
N TYR A 361 -4.07 12.78 21.17
CA TYR A 361 -3.30 13.70 22.00
C TYR A 361 -1.88 13.94 21.48
N TYR A 362 -1.15 12.87 21.14
CA TYR A 362 0.15 12.96 20.49
C TYR A 362 0.03 13.00 18.97
N PRO A 363 0.96 13.67 18.26
CA PRO A 363 1.12 13.49 16.82
C PRO A 363 1.36 12.02 16.46
N LYS A 364 0.86 11.57 15.32
CA LYS A 364 1.01 10.18 14.86
C LYS A 364 2.30 10.02 14.06
N TYR A 365 2.82 8.81 13.97
CA TYR A 365 3.96 8.50 13.11
C TYR A 365 3.49 7.96 11.76
N MET A 366 3.87 8.64 10.68
CA MET A 366 3.66 8.17 9.31
C MET A 366 4.82 7.28 8.88
N ALA A 367 4.50 6.10 8.37
CA ALA A 367 5.45 5.21 7.71
C ALA A 367 4.88 4.89 6.32
N SER A 368 5.40 5.54 5.28
CA SER A 368 4.77 5.54 3.96
C SER A 368 5.80 5.42 2.85
N GLY A 369 5.33 5.23 1.63
CA GLY A 369 6.14 5.07 0.44
C GLY A 369 5.31 5.51 -0.75
N ALA A 370 5.85 6.45 -1.51
CA ALA A 370 5.22 7.00 -2.69
C ALA A 370 5.82 6.35 -3.93
N THR A 371 4.98 5.88 -4.84
CA THR A 371 5.37 5.46 -6.18
C THR A 371 4.88 6.52 -7.17
N HIS A 372 5.75 6.96 -8.08
CA HIS A 372 5.35 7.86 -9.16
C HIS A 372 4.71 9.18 -8.66
N LEU A 373 5.50 10.00 -7.96
CA LEU A 373 5.17 11.37 -7.51
C LEU A 373 3.90 11.49 -6.63
N TYR A 374 3.93 10.92 -5.42
CA TYR A 374 2.85 11.09 -4.42
C TYR A 374 1.44 10.73 -4.93
N ASN A 375 1.38 9.76 -5.84
CA ASN A 375 0.13 9.32 -6.46
C ASN A 375 -0.77 8.61 -5.44
N GLY A 376 -2.09 8.82 -5.53
CA GLY A 376 -3.09 8.13 -4.70
C GLY A 376 -3.11 6.60 -4.82
N ASN A 377 -2.43 6.03 -5.82
CA ASN A 377 -2.20 4.58 -5.94
C ASN A 377 -1.02 4.06 -5.09
N SER A 378 -0.25 4.93 -4.45
CA SER A 378 0.92 4.54 -3.65
C SER A 378 0.50 3.96 -2.31
N SER A 379 0.16 2.67 -2.28
CA SER A 379 -0.48 2.03 -1.13
C SER A 379 0.39 0.99 -0.42
N ILE A 380 0.33 1.00 0.91
CA ILE A 380 0.85 -0.10 1.74
C ILE A 380 -0.15 -1.26 1.71
N MET A 381 -1.36 -1.07 2.23
CA MET A 381 -2.36 -2.15 2.39
C MET A 381 -3.78 -1.73 2.02
N GLY A 382 -3.97 -1.07 0.88
CA GLY A 382 -5.29 -0.81 0.30
C GLY A 382 -5.71 0.66 0.22
N TRP A 383 -5.09 1.54 1.00
CA TRP A 383 -5.28 2.99 0.89
C TRP A 383 -3.93 3.61 0.51
N GLY A 384 -3.92 4.48 -0.49
CA GLY A 384 -2.73 5.21 -0.92
C GLY A 384 -2.70 6.64 -0.41
N PHE A 385 -1.90 7.48 -1.04
CA PHE A 385 -1.84 8.91 -0.70
C PHE A 385 -3.22 9.57 -0.89
N TYR A 386 -3.49 10.60 -0.09
CA TYR A 386 -4.83 11.21 0.02
C TYR A 386 -5.91 10.21 0.45
N GLU A 387 -5.48 9.12 1.10
CA GLU A 387 -6.31 8.04 1.64
C GLU A 387 -7.20 7.36 0.61
N LYS A 388 -6.88 7.55 -0.68
CA LYS A 388 -7.67 6.98 -1.77
C LYS A 388 -7.65 5.48 -1.70
N ARG A 389 -8.81 4.85 -1.87
CA ARG A 389 -8.88 3.39 -2.02
C ARG A 389 -8.17 2.99 -3.31
N VAL A 390 -7.36 1.95 -3.22
CA VAL A 390 -6.65 1.40 -4.38
C VAL A 390 -7.14 0.01 -4.73
N GLY A 391 -7.17 -0.30 -6.01
CA GLY A 391 -7.43 -1.66 -6.49
C GLY A 391 -6.32 -2.62 -6.06
N CYS A 392 -6.62 -3.92 -6.07
CA CYS A 392 -5.70 -5.00 -5.72
C CYS A 392 -4.39 -4.97 -6.51
N GLY A 393 -4.42 -4.37 -7.70
CA GLY A 393 -3.25 -4.16 -8.56
C GLY A 393 -2.17 -3.22 -8.01
N TYR A 394 -2.47 -2.45 -6.96
CA TYR A 394 -1.60 -1.40 -6.42
C TYR A 394 -1.15 -1.66 -4.97
N LEU A 395 -1.46 -2.85 -4.43
CA LEU A 395 -1.00 -3.22 -3.09
C LEU A 395 0.52 -3.40 -3.10
N GLY A 396 1.23 -2.65 -2.26
CA GLY A 396 2.69 -2.67 -2.17
C GLY A 396 3.24 -3.33 -0.92
N GLY A 397 2.47 -3.43 0.16
CA GLY A 397 2.93 -3.85 1.48
C GLY A 397 2.56 -5.30 1.82
N VAL A 398 3.41 -5.94 2.63
CA VAL A 398 3.14 -7.23 3.28
C VAL A 398 3.40 -7.10 4.78
N GLN A 399 2.38 -7.38 5.59
CA GLN A 399 2.48 -7.38 7.05
C GLN A 399 3.37 -8.54 7.51
N ILE A 400 4.22 -8.29 8.51
CA ILE A 400 5.13 -9.26 9.12
C ILE A 400 4.75 -9.47 10.59
N ALA A 401 4.50 -8.38 11.32
CA ALA A 401 4.13 -8.45 12.73
C ALA A 401 2.76 -9.09 12.91
N ASN A 402 2.71 -10.10 13.78
CA ASN A 402 1.49 -10.81 14.16
C ASN A 402 0.87 -10.26 15.46
N THR A 403 1.45 -9.26 16.09
CA THR A 403 0.95 -8.71 17.37
C THR A 403 0.64 -7.22 17.29
N LEU A 404 0.75 -6.65 16.08
CA LEU A 404 0.57 -5.23 15.82
C LEU A 404 -0.31 -5.07 14.58
N VAL A 405 -1.37 -4.29 14.69
CA VAL A 405 -2.17 -3.83 13.56
C VAL A 405 -1.79 -2.38 13.23
N VAL A 406 -1.34 -2.14 12.01
CA VAL A 406 -1.02 -0.79 11.52
C VAL A 406 -2.12 -0.34 10.57
N PRO A 407 -3.02 0.54 11.02
CA PRO A 407 -4.03 1.10 10.16
C PRO A 407 -3.46 2.21 9.27
N PRO A 408 -4.15 2.57 8.17
CA PRO A 408 -3.71 3.66 7.30
C PRO A 408 -3.91 5.05 7.93
N ASN A 409 -4.66 5.18 9.03
CA ASN A 409 -4.69 6.41 9.84
C ASN A 409 -3.48 6.55 10.80
N LEU A 410 -2.36 5.91 10.43
CA LEU A 410 -1.02 6.06 11.01
C LEU A 410 -0.84 5.36 12.38
N ILE A 411 0.40 5.39 12.89
CA ILE A 411 0.77 4.81 14.19
C ILE A 411 0.52 5.87 15.28
N SER A 412 -0.44 5.62 16.17
CA SER A 412 -0.71 6.40 17.37
C SER A 412 0.05 5.88 18.59
N PHE A 413 0.12 6.74 19.60
CA PHE A 413 0.81 6.51 20.86
C PHE A 413 -0.18 6.65 22.00
N ASP A 414 -0.01 5.84 23.04
CA ASP A 414 -0.90 5.83 24.20
C ASP A 414 -0.87 7.22 24.89
N GLU A 415 -2.03 7.79 25.17
CA GLU A 415 -2.11 9.07 25.88
C GLU A 415 -2.09 8.94 27.41
N ASP A 416 -2.38 7.75 27.93
CA ASP A 416 -2.50 7.39 29.35
C ASP A 416 -1.16 6.89 29.94
N GLN A 417 -0.05 7.55 29.62
CA GLN A 417 1.29 7.23 30.12
C GLN A 417 1.99 8.44 30.79
N ASP A 418 3.00 8.17 31.64
CA ASP A 418 3.82 9.24 32.23
C ASP A 418 4.64 9.92 31.12
N THR A 419 4.56 11.25 31.04
CA THR A 419 5.22 12.01 29.96
C THR A 419 6.74 12.03 30.10
N HIS A 420 7.27 11.72 31.29
CA HIS A 420 8.70 11.73 31.61
C HIS A 420 9.41 13.03 31.19
N GLU A 421 8.70 14.17 31.14
CA GLU A 421 9.26 15.42 30.61
C GLU A 421 10.50 15.88 31.40
N ASP A 422 10.49 15.74 32.72
CA ASP A 422 11.60 16.10 33.61
C ASP A 422 12.80 15.13 33.50
N GLU A 423 12.57 13.96 32.90
CA GLU A 423 13.58 12.96 32.58
C GLU A 423 14.00 12.98 31.10
N GLY A 424 13.54 13.93 30.29
CA GLY A 424 13.94 14.10 28.89
C GLY A 424 12.92 13.59 27.85
N GLY A 425 11.75 13.13 28.30
CA GLY A 425 10.61 12.77 27.47
C GLY A 425 10.59 11.31 26.99
N LEU A 426 9.61 11.02 26.15
CA LEU A 426 9.33 9.73 25.55
C LEU A 426 9.86 9.65 24.11
N PHE A 427 10.33 8.48 23.69
CA PHE A 427 10.90 8.27 22.35
C PHE A 427 10.31 7.08 21.63
N PHE A 428 10.02 7.26 20.34
CA PHE A 428 9.69 6.19 19.42
C PHE A 428 10.90 5.86 18.57
N GLY A 429 11.39 4.62 18.65
CA GLY A 429 12.42 4.13 17.75
C GLY A 429 11.79 3.63 16.45
N HIS A 430 12.34 4.05 15.32
CA HIS A 430 11.85 3.65 14.00
C HIS A 430 12.99 3.53 13.00
N ALA A 431 12.80 2.66 12.02
CA ALA A 431 13.75 2.52 10.93
C ALA A 431 13.09 2.04 9.63
N TRP A 432 13.66 2.46 8.51
CA TRP A 432 13.50 1.80 7.23
C TRP A 432 14.79 1.08 6.88
N LEU A 433 14.75 -0.25 6.74
CA LEU A 433 15.89 -1.06 6.34
C LEU A 433 15.54 -1.88 5.10
N ALA A 434 16.37 -1.82 4.06
CA ALA A 434 16.32 -2.74 2.94
C ALA A 434 16.84 -4.11 3.38
N LEU A 435 16.03 -5.14 3.19
CA LEU A 435 16.35 -6.53 3.50
C LEU A 435 16.33 -7.39 2.22
N PRO A 436 17.12 -8.48 2.15
CA PRO A 436 17.08 -9.45 1.07
C PRO A 436 15.86 -10.40 1.19
N PHE A 437 14.70 -9.86 1.58
CA PHE A 437 13.52 -10.66 1.95
C PHE A 437 12.90 -11.38 0.75
N ILE A 438 12.74 -10.69 -0.38
CA ILE A 438 12.21 -11.26 -1.62
C ILE A 438 13.30 -11.25 -2.68
N GLN A 439 13.75 -12.43 -3.13
CA GLN A 439 14.77 -12.64 -4.18
C GLN A 439 16.04 -11.77 -4.01
N GLY A 440 16.44 -11.53 -2.77
CA GLY A 440 17.67 -10.83 -2.47
C GLY A 440 18.90 -11.65 -2.88
N LYS A 441 19.98 -10.96 -3.20
CA LYS A 441 21.29 -11.57 -3.49
C LYS A 441 22.36 -10.80 -2.75
N GLN A 442 23.52 -11.41 -2.53
CA GLN A 442 24.67 -10.68 -2.00
C GLN A 442 25.03 -9.51 -2.93
N ARG A 443 25.38 -8.37 -2.32
CA ARG A 443 25.70 -7.13 -3.02
C ARG A 443 27.10 -6.64 -2.70
N GLU A 444 27.65 -5.82 -3.58
CA GLU A 444 28.96 -5.21 -3.45
C GLU A 444 28.85 -3.69 -3.26
N ASN A 445 29.97 -3.07 -2.93
CA ASN A 445 30.11 -1.62 -2.83
C ASN A 445 29.88 -0.96 -4.20
N TRP A 446 29.27 0.22 -4.19
CA TRP A 446 29.14 1.09 -5.35
C TRP A 446 30.50 1.56 -5.87
N SER A 447 30.71 1.35 -7.18
CA SER A 447 31.91 1.73 -7.92
C SER A 447 31.86 3.15 -8.47
N VAL A 448 30.66 3.65 -8.78
CA VAL A 448 30.38 4.98 -9.34
C VAL A 448 29.30 5.72 -8.55
N GLN A 449 29.15 5.37 -7.26
CA GLN A 449 28.25 6.04 -6.31
C GLN A 449 26.79 6.07 -6.76
N GLY A 450 26.29 4.93 -7.28
CA GLY A 450 24.89 4.79 -7.68
C GLY A 450 24.59 5.30 -9.09
N GLY A 451 25.63 5.42 -9.93
CA GLY A 451 25.48 5.62 -11.38
C GLY A 451 25.15 4.30 -12.11
N ASN A 452 25.04 4.35 -13.45
CA ASN A 452 24.55 3.22 -14.26
C ASN A 452 25.36 1.92 -14.11
N ALA A 453 26.66 2.01 -13.81
CA ALA A 453 27.49 0.82 -13.59
C ALA A 453 27.19 0.09 -12.26
N ASP A 454 26.47 0.75 -11.35
CA ASP A 454 26.09 0.21 -10.04
C ASP A 454 24.61 -0.25 -9.99
N THR A 455 23.83 -0.03 -11.05
CA THR A 455 22.41 -0.42 -11.12
C THR A 455 22.19 -1.56 -12.10
N SER A 456 21.50 -2.62 -11.67
CA SER A 456 21.17 -3.79 -12.51
C SER A 456 20.11 -4.66 -11.84
N GLU A 457 19.24 -5.28 -12.65
CA GLU A 457 18.28 -6.30 -12.21
C GLU A 457 18.98 -7.57 -11.67
N ASP A 458 20.23 -7.82 -12.07
CA ASP A 458 20.99 -9.00 -11.66
C ASP A 458 21.44 -8.96 -10.19
N LEU A 459 21.43 -7.77 -9.56
CA LEU A 459 21.86 -7.54 -8.17
C LEU A 459 20.90 -8.13 -7.11
N GLY A 460 19.83 -8.79 -7.55
CA GLY A 460 18.76 -9.27 -6.68
C GLY A 460 17.87 -8.12 -6.22
N LYS A 461 16.76 -8.44 -5.58
CA LYS A 461 15.75 -7.44 -5.21
C LYS A 461 15.95 -6.91 -3.78
N LEU A 462 15.35 -5.75 -3.52
CA LEU A 462 15.32 -5.07 -2.22
C LEU A 462 13.88 -5.00 -1.71
N SER A 463 13.67 -5.46 -0.48
CA SER A 463 12.41 -5.28 0.24
C SER A 463 12.62 -4.30 1.39
N TRP A 464 11.96 -3.15 1.32
CA TRP A 464 12.10 -2.12 2.33
C TRP A 464 11.18 -2.42 3.50
N THR A 465 11.77 -2.64 4.67
CA THR A 465 11.06 -3.12 5.87
C THR A 465 11.06 -2.02 6.93
N PHE A 466 9.87 -1.73 7.45
CA PHE A 466 9.70 -0.81 8.57
C PHE A 466 9.91 -1.55 9.90
N PHE A 467 10.73 -0.98 10.77
CA PHE A 467 10.97 -1.45 12.13
C PHE A 467 10.46 -0.43 13.13
N ALA A 468 9.90 -0.92 14.23
CA ALA A 468 9.42 -0.10 15.34
C ALA A 468 10.03 -0.59 16.67
N GLU A 469 10.32 0.35 17.55
CA GLU A 469 10.81 0.16 18.91
C GLU A 469 10.04 1.10 19.85
N ALA A 470 9.13 0.52 20.60
CA ALA A 470 8.28 1.13 21.61
C ALA A 470 8.42 0.33 22.92
N GLU A 471 7.83 0.81 24.01
CA GLU A 471 7.85 0.07 25.28
C GLU A 471 7.08 -1.26 25.20
N ASN A 472 5.95 -1.27 24.47
CA ASN A 472 5.06 -2.42 24.30
C ASN A 472 5.21 -3.17 22.95
N PHE A 473 6.12 -2.74 22.07
CA PHE A 473 6.41 -3.42 20.80
C PHE A 473 7.87 -3.27 20.35
N SER A 474 8.47 -4.34 19.79
CA SER A 474 9.80 -4.28 19.17
C SER A 474 9.90 -5.26 17.99
N GLY A 475 10.46 -4.79 16.86
CA GLY A 475 10.83 -5.64 15.72
C GLY A 475 10.33 -5.13 14.35
N PRO A 476 10.43 -5.97 13.30
CA PRO A 476 9.92 -5.65 11.97
C PRO A 476 8.39 -5.69 11.93
N VAL A 477 7.78 -4.69 11.28
CA VAL A 477 6.32 -4.53 11.23
C VAL A 477 5.74 -5.00 9.89
N TYR A 478 6.16 -4.38 8.80
CA TYR A 478 5.76 -4.72 7.43
C TYR A 478 6.88 -4.37 6.46
N ALA A 479 6.79 -4.89 5.24
CA ALA A 479 7.73 -4.56 4.17
C ALA A 479 7.00 -4.20 2.88
N TYR A 480 7.60 -3.32 2.09
CA TYR A 480 7.26 -3.16 0.69
C TYR A 480 7.83 -4.31 -0.13
N VAL A 481 7.01 -4.92 -0.97
CA VAL A 481 7.47 -5.86 -1.99
C VAL A 481 8.28 -5.09 -3.05
N PRO A 482 9.30 -5.70 -3.68
CA PRO A 482 10.10 -5.03 -4.70
C PRO A 482 9.26 -4.50 -5.88
N GLU A 483 8.24 -5.27 -6.29
CA GLU A 483 7.36 -4.97 -7.41
C GLU A 483 6.54 -3.69 -7.20
N PHE A 484 6.33 -3.25 -5.95
CA PHE A 484 5.68 -1.96 -5.68
C PHE A 484 6.34 -0.81 -6.46
N TRP A 485 7.66 -0.86 -6.61
CA TRP A 485 8.45 0.23 -7.17
C TRP A 485 8.50 0.26 -8.70
N TYR A 486 8.23 -0.86 -9.37
CA TYR A 486 8.44 -0.99 -10.81
C TYR A 486 7.33 -1.70 -11.57
N ARG A 487 6.36 -2.32 -10.89
CA ARG A 487 5.18 -2.89 -11.53
C ARG A 487 4.42 -1.77 -12.24
N ARG A 488 4.20 -1.94 -13.55
CA ARG A 488 3.56 -0.95 -14.46
C ARG A 488 4.40 0.30 -14.74
N ILE A 489 5.69 0.33 -14.42
CA ILE A 489 6.54 1.53 -14.59
C ILE A 489 6.51 2.10 -16.01
N ASP A 490 6.52 1.25 -17.04
CA ASP A 490 6.43 1.73 -18.44
C ASP A 490 5.06 2.33 -18.78
N ARG A 491 3.98 1.88 -18.13
CA ARG A 491 2.64 2.48 -18.30
C ARG A 491 2.60 3.86 -17.64
N TRP A 492 3.18 3.99 -16.44
CA TRP A 492 3.32 5.28 -15.76
C TRP A 492 4.18 6.26 -16.55
N ASN A 493 5.36 5.83 -17.02
CA ASN A 493 6.20 6.62 -17.93
C ASN A 493 5.40 7.07 -19.17
N ALA A 494 4.58 6.18 -19.73
CA ALA A 494 3.79 6.51 -20.90
C ALA A 494 2.71 7.57 -20.61
N LEU A 495 2.03 7.46 -19.46
CA LEU A 495 1.02 8.43 -19.03
C LEU A 495 1.64 9.78 -18.69
N GLU A 496 2.78 9.82 -17.99
CA GLU A 496 3.51 11.05 -17.67
C GLU A 496 3.86 11.83 -18.95
N VAL A 497 4.46 11.17 -19.94
CA VAL A 497 4.79 11.81 -21.22
C VAL A 497 3.54 12.28 -21.97
N LEU A 498 2.42 11.54 -21.89
CA LEU A 498 1.16 11.93 -22.52
C LEU A 498 0.55 13.16 -21.86
N LEU A 499 0.54 13.22 -20.52
CA LEU A 499 0.03 14.33 -19.72
C LEU A 499 0.82 15.61 -19.97
N ASP A 500 2.14 15.53 -19.90
CA ASP A 500 3.00 16.70 -20.09
C ASP A 500 2.97 17.24 -21.53
N SER A 501 2.65 16.37 -22.52
CA SER A 501 2.44 16.80 -23.90
C SER A 501 1.03 17.35 -24.18
N ASP A 502 0.19 17.46 -23.16
CA ASP A 502 -1.24 17.77 -23.29
C ASP A 502 -1.93 16.90 -24.36
N TRP A 503 -1.53 15.63 -24.42
CA TRP A 503 -2.03 14.64 -25.37
C TRP A 503 -1.89 15.05 -26.86
N ASP A 504 -0.95 15.94 -27.20
CA ASP A 504 -0.80 16.51 -28.55
C ASP A 504 -0.54 15.42 -29.59
N SER A 505 -1.51 15.23 -30.50
CA SER A 505 -1.44 14.26 -31.60
C SER A 505 -0.30 14.52 -32.61
N ASN A 506 0.30 15.72 -32.60
CA ASN A 506 1.43 16.06 -33.47
C ASN A 506 2.77 15.57 -32.92
N VAL A 507 2.84 15.20 -31.64
CA VAL A 507 4.06 14.65 -31.02
C VAL A 507 4.23 13.20 -31.47
N ALA A 508 5.43 12.86 -31.95
CA ALA A 508 5.71 11.58 -32.59
C ALA A 508 5.54 10.36 -31.65
N THR A 509 5.62 10.56 -30.34
CA THR A 509 5.44 9.51 -29.33
C THR A 509 3.97 9.26 -28.97
N THR A 510 3.06 10.22 -29.19
CA THR A 510 1.68 10.15 -28.68
C THR A 510 0.93 8.89 -29.10
N GLN A 511 0.92 8.55 -30.39
CA GLN A 511 0.21 7.35 -30.86
C GLN A 511 0.89 6.05 -30.38
N PRO A 512 2.22 5.88 -30.49
CA PRO A 512 2.92 4.74 -29.88
C PRO A 512 2.63 4.55 -28.38
N LEU A 513 2.61 5.64 -27.59
CA LEU A 513 2.32 5.57 -26.15
C LEU A 513 0.88 5.09 -25.90
N LYS A 514 -0.10 5.64 -26.63
CA LYS A 514 -1.50 5.17 -26.56
C LYS A 514 -1.65 3.70 -26.96
N ASP A 515 -0.95 3.28 -28.02
CA ASP A 515 -0.97 1.89 -28.47
C ASP A 515 -0.31 0.94 -27.48
N PHE A 516 0.73 1.39 -26.76
CA PHE A 516 1.36 0.62 -25.70
C PHE A 516 0.44 0.46 -24.48
N VAL A 517 -0.16 1.55 -23.99
CA VAL A 517 -1.14 1.52 -22.89
C VAL A 517 -2.31 0.58 -23.23
N ALA A 518 -2.76 0.59 -24.48
CA ALA A 518 -3.82 -0.29 -24.99
C ALA A 518 -3.37 -1.74 -25.29
N GLY A 519 -2.11 -2.10 -25.05
CA GLY A 519 -1.58 -3.45 -25.32
C GLY A 519 -1.45 -3.83 -26.80
N ARG A 520 -1.50 -2.87 -27.72
CA ARG A 520 -1.39 -3.10 -29.18
C ARG A 520 0.03 -3.25 -29.67
N ILE A 521 1.00 -2.69 -28.95
CA ILE A 521 2.43 -2.84 -29.25
C ILE A 521 3.19 -3.33 -28.02
N SER A 522 4.28 -4.05 -28.24
CA SER A 522 5.18 -4.48 -27.17
C SER A 522 6.02 -3.31 -26.65
N ARG A 523 6.60 -3.51 -25.46
CA ARG A 523 7.59 -2.60 -24.90
C ARG A 523 8.75 -2.33 -25.87
N ASP A 524 9.31 -3.35 -26.52
CA ASP A 524 10.42 -3.18 -27.48
C ASP A 524 10.03 -2.29 -28.67
N GLN A 525 8.79 -2.42 -29.15
CA GLN A 525 8.27 -1.57 -30.22
C GLN A 525 8.14 -0.12 -29.75
N LEU A 526 7.61 0.10 -28.54
CA LEU A 526 7.54 1.43 -27.93
C LEU A 526 8.93 2.06 -27.77
N MET A 527 9.87 1.32 -27.19
CA MET A 527 11.22 1.81 -26.93
C MET A 527 11.95 2.19 -28.22
N SER A 528 11.67 1.53 -29.36
CA SER A 528 12.23 1.91 -30.66
C SER A 528 11.87 3.34 -31.13
N VAL A 529 10.84 3.95 -30.52
CA VAL A 529 10.43 5.34 -30.71
C VAL A 529 10.95 6.24 -29.59
N VAL A 530 10.77 5.81 -28.34
CA VAL A 530 11.16 6.58 -27.14
C VAL A 530 12.66 6.88 -27.13
N THR A 531 13.51 5.89 -27.42
CA THR A 531 14.98 6.08 -27.35
C THR A 531 15.53 6.98 -28.47
N LYS A 532 14.69 7.47 -29.39
CA LYS A 532 15.07 8.43 -30.43
C LYS A 532 14.68 9.86 -30.08
N GLN A 533 13.98 10.07 -28.97
CA GLN A 533 13.60 11.41 -28.54
C GLN A 533 14.81 12.13 -27.94
N ASP A 534 14.91 13.43 -28.19
CA ASP A 534 16.03 14.25 -27.70
C ASP A 534 16.08 14.36 -26.17
N TRP A 535 14.96 14.09 -25.49
CA TRP A 535 14.86 14.07 -24.03
C TRP A 535 15.21 12.71 -23.42
N TYR A 536 15.30 11.63 -24.20
CA TYR A 536 15.61 10.31 -23.66
C TYR A 536 17.09 10.18 -23.32
N THR A 537 17.38 9.76 -22.09
CA THR A 537 18.70 9.34 -21.63
C THR A 537 18.62 7.94 -21.04
N ASP A 538 19.61 7.10 -21.33
CA ASP A 538 19.69 5.76 -20.75
C ASP A 538 20.31 5.83 -19.35
N GLY A 539 19.44 5.92 -18.34
CA GLY A 539 19.89 6.04 -16.97
C GLY A 539 20.22 7.45 -16.52
N LEU A 540 20.72 7.56 -15.29
CA LEU A 540 20.88 8.84 -14.60
C LEU A 540 22.23 9.52 -14.84
N ASP A 541 23.21 8.81 -15.40
CA ASP A 541 24.57 9.34 -15.59
C ASP A 541 24.61 10.55 -16.54
N GLU A 542 23.77 10.53 -17.58
CA GLU A 542 23.69 11.58 -18.60
C GLU A 542 22.42 12.44 -18.47
N TYR A 543 21.52 12.10 -17.56
CA TYR A 543 20.27 12.82 -17.35
C TYR A 543 20.54 14.19 -16.69
N GLN A 544 19.88 15.23 -17.19
CA GLN A 544 20.05 16.60 -16.69
C GLN A 544 18.74 17.23 -16.23
N SER A 545 17.68 17.13 -17.03
CA SER A 545 16.36 17.72 -16.77
C SER A 545 15.34 17.26 -17.81
N GLY A 546 14.05 17.29 -17.48
CA GLY A 546 12.95 16.97 -18.40
C GLY A 546 12.27 15.65 -18.02
N HIS A 547 11.79 14.89 -19.01
CA HIS A 547 11.26 13.56 -18.74
C HIS A 547 12.40 12.58 -18.48
N TYR A 548 12.22 11.74 -17.48
CA TYR A 548 13.07 10.58 -17.29
C TYR A 548 12.25 9.32 -17.51
N TRP A 549 12.64 8.50 -18.49
CA TRP A 549 12.02 7.18 -18.67
C TRP A 549 12.53 6.25 -17.57
N SER A 550 11.76 6.16 -16.48
CA SER A 550 12.15 5.38 -15.31
C SER A 550 12.36 3.90 -15.67
N ARG A 551 13.52 3.34 -15.30
CA ARG A 551 13.87 1.93 -15.53
C ARG A 551 13.71 1.12 -14.25
N GLU A 552 13.41 -0.17 -14.37
CA GLU A 552 13.23 -1.04 -13.21
C GLU A 552 14.47 -1.04 -12.31
N GLN A 553 15.68 -1.15 -12.89
CA GLN A 553 16.93 -1.17 -12.13
C GLN A 553 17.21 0.11 -11.33
N ASP A 554 16.60 1.25 -11.67
CA ASP A 554 16.79 2.51 -10.93
C ASP A 554 15.79 2.68 -9.78
N SER A 555 14.77 1.80 -9.72
CA SER A 555 13.75 1.81 -8.69
C SER A 555 14.26 1.24 -7.37
N PHE A 556 13.53 1.51 -6.30
CA PHE A 556 13.79 0.93 -4.98
C PHE A 556 13.63 -0.59 -4.91
N GLY A 557 13.10 -1.24 -5.96
CA GLY A 557 13.12 -2.69 -6.08
C GLY A 557 14.52 -3.27 -6.30
N PHE A 558 15.46 -2.47 -6.81
CA PHE A 558 16.81 -2.92 -7.18
C PHE A 558 17.94 -2.00 -6.72
N THR A 559 17.68 -0.73 -6.47
CA THR A 559 18.71 0.25 -6.11
C THR A 559 18.45 0.78 -4.70
N PRO A 560 19.44 0.76 -3.78
CA PRO A 560 19.28 1.35 -2.46
C PRO A 560 19.23 2.90 -2.58
N ALA A 561 18.93 3.59 -1.49
CA ALA A 561 18.84 5.05 -1.55
C ALA A 561 20.20 5.68 -1.93
N GLY A 562 20.17 6.67 -2.82
CA GLY A 562 21.35 7.48 -3.16
C GLY A 562 21.47 8.73 -2.30
N ARG A 563 20.33 9.20 -1.76
CA ARG A 563 20.23 10.36 -0.87
C ARG A 563 19.09 10.16 0.10
N ILE A 564 19.28 10.72 1.30
CA ILE A 564 18.24 10.80 2.32
C ILE A 564 18.15 12.26 2.77
N SER A 565 16.99 12.87 2.60
CA SER A 565 16.66 14.17 3.20
C SER A 565 16.08 13.96 4.58
N ILE A 566 16.46 14.77 5.56
CA ILE A 566 15.93 14.70 6.94
C ILE A 566 15.67 16.13 7.42
N GLY A 567 14.50 16.38 7.99
CA GLY A 567 14.15 17.72 8.46
C GLY A 567 12.72 17.84 8.97
N ALA A 568 12.35 19.06 9.33
CA ALA A 568 10.97 19.45 9.60
C ALA A 568 10.34 20.06 8.34
N GLU A 569 9.04 19.85 8.16
CA GLU A 569 8.24 20.43 7.08
C GLU A 569 6.90 20.87 7.66
N ARG A 570 6.61 22.17 7.70
CA ARG A 570 5.43 22.72 8.37
C ARG A 570 4.98 24.00 7.70
N ASP A 571 3.67 24.15 7.57
CA ASP A 571 3.04 25.40 7.14
C ASP A 571 3.22 26.53 8.17
N ASN A 572 3.19 27.78 7.70
CA ASN A 572 3.42 28.94 8.56
C ASN A 572 2.38 29.02 9.69
N SER A 573 2.87 29.37 10.89
CA SER A 573 2.04 29.56 12.08
C SER A 573 1.30 30.90 12.02
N SER A 574 0.03 30.91 12.41
CA SER A 574 -0.81 32.11 12.38
C SER A 574 -0.49 33.09 13.52
N VAL A 575 -0.53 34.39 13.22
CA VAL A 575 -0.36 35.48 14.19
C VAL A 575 -1.45 36.54 14.02
N PHE A 576 -2.32 36.65 15.01
CA PHE A 576 -3.29 37.74 15.07
C PHE A 576 -2.71 38.96 15.76
N THR A 577 -3.21 40.14 15.41
CA THR A 577 -2.78 41.41 15.97
C THR A 577 -3.95 42.23 16.49
N ALA A 578 -3.67 43.11 17.44
CA ALA A 578 -4.60 44.15 17.86
C ALA A 578 -3.84 45.35 18.41
N LEU A 579 -4.43 46.53 18.25
CA LEU A 579 -3.97 47.76 18.88
C LEU A 579 -4.64 47.93 20.25
N ASP A 580 -3.89 48.44 21.23
CA ASP A 580 -4.49 48.96 22.47
C ASP A 580 -4.98 50.42 22.33
N GLU A 581 -5.51 50.97 23.42
CA GLU A 581 -6.00 52.37 23.46
C GLU A 581 -4.92 53.42 23.18
N ASN A 582 -3.64 53.07 23.36
CA ASN A 582 -2.50 53.95 23.11
C ASN A 582 -1.93 53.77 21.70
N GLY A 583 -2.44 52.82 20.93
CA GLY A 583 -1.92 52.46 19.60
C GLY A 583 -0.71 51.53 19.64
N ASP A 584 -0.43 50.87 20.76
CA ASP A 584 0.60 49.83 20.84
C ASP A 584 0.06 48.53 20.20
N ILE A 585 0.89 47.87 19.39
CA ILE A 585 0.54 46.59 18.76
C ILE A 585 0.77 45.44 19.74
N TYR A 586 -0.20 44.54 19.83
CA TYR A 586 -0.09 43.25 20.50
C TYR A 586 -0.33 42.14 19.49
N ALA A 587 0.36 41.02 19.66
CA ALA A 587 0.26 39.85 18.81
C ALA A 587 -0.10 38.60 19.62
N LYS A 588 -0.93 37.73 19.06
CA LYS A 588 -1.26 36.38 19.54
C LYS A 588 -0.77 35.37 18.51
N ALA A 589 0.29 34.64 18.83
CA ALA A 589 0.94 33.70 17.93
C ALA A 589 0.62 32.25 18.32
N PHE A 590 0.34 31.42 17.31
CA PHE A 590 0.07 29.98 17.46
C PHE A 590 1.29 29.16 17.04
N LEU A 591 2.41 29.38 17.72
CA LEU A 591 3.65 28.64 17.48
C LEU A 591 3.57 27.22 18.06
N PRO A 592 4.31 26.24 17.48
CA PRO A 592 4.42 24.92 18.06
C PRO A 592 5.06 24.94 19.45
N ASN A 593 4.65 24.00 20.30
CA ASN A 593 5.28 23.72 21.56
C ASN A 593 6.68 23.17 21.33
N VAL A 594 7.61 23.56 22.20
CA VAL A 594 8.96 22.99 22.25
C VAL A 594 9.25 22.60 23.69
N PRO A 595 9.72 21.36 23.94
CA PRO A 595 10.17 20.97 25.26
C PRO A 595 11.15 21.99 25.86
N SER A 596 10.93 22.37 27.12
CA SER A 596 11.55 23.59 27.67
C SER A 596 11.97 23.51 29.14
N LEU A 597 11.96 22.31 29.74
CA LEU A 597 12.34 22.16 31.16
C LEU A 597 13.83 22.42 31.38
N ASN A 598 14.68 22.08 30.41
CA ASN A 598 16.13 22.22 30.44
C ASN A 598 16.67 23.12 29.32
N ASN A 599 17.94 23.54 29.47
CA ASN A 599 18.60 24.34 28.44
C ASN A 599 18.88 23.53 27.17
N ILE A 600 19.19 22.25 27.34
CA ILE A 600 19.42 21.29 26.25
C ILE A 600 18.37 20.20 26.42
N GLU A 601 17.50 20.09 25.43
CA GLU A 601 16.37 19.15 25.43
C GLU A 601 16.58 18.15 24.29
N PRO A 602 16.52 16.83 24.56
CA PRO A 602 16.55 15.83 23.50
C PRO A 602 15.49 16.08 22.42
N HIS A 603 15.85 15.85 21.16
CA HIS A 603 14.93 15.89 20.01
C HIS A 603 14.87 14.53 19.32
N SER A 604 15.98 14.09 18.73
CA SER A 604 16.10 12.79 18.08
C SER A 604 17.42 12.16 18.48
N LEU A 605 17.41 10.88 18.80
CA LEU A 605 18.58 10.18 19.32
C LEU A 605 19.00 9.07 18.37
N SER A 606 20.29 8.70 18.45
CA SER A 606 20.86 7.56 17.72
C SER A 606 20.58 7.58 16.21
N ALA A 607 20.60 8.76 15.58
CA ALA A 607 20.39 8.88 14.14
C ALA A 607 21.51 8.15 13.38
N ARG A 608 21.14 7.17 12.56
CA ARG A 608 22.07 6.23 11.90
C ARG A 608 21.62 5.89 10.49
N SER A 609 22.59 5.72 9.61
CA SER A 609 22.41 5.14 8.28
C SER A 609 23.05 3.75 8.19
N TYR A 610 22.59 2.93 7.25
CA TYR A 610 23.03 1.53 7.10
C TYR A 610 23.60 1.30 5.70
N GLY A 611 24.78 0.69 5.62
CA GLY A 611 25.45 0.35 4.35
C GLY A 611 25.10 -1.05 3.84
N VAL A 612 25.67 -1.42 2.69
CA VAL A 612 25.51 -2.77 2.08
C VAL A 612 25.91 -3.90 3.04
N GLU A 613 26.80 -3.65 3.99
CA GLU A 613 27.19 -4.61 5.02
C GLU A 613 25.99 -5.04 5.88
N ALA A 614 25.11 -4.10 6.23
CA ALA A 614 23.90 -4.39 7.00
C ALA A 614 22.93 -5.26 6.18
N TYR A 615 22.76 -4.97 4.89
CA TYR A 615 21.93 -5.79 4.00
C TYR A 615 22.50 -7.22 3.85
N ASN A 616 23.79 -7.32 3.57
CA ASN A 616 24.48 -8.60 3.37
C ASN A 616 24.47 -9.48 4.62
N HIS A 617 24.41 -8.89 5.82
CA HIS A 617 24.28 -9.62 7.09
C HIS A 617 23.03 -10.51 7.13
N PHE A 618 21.97 -10.15 6.42
CA PHE A 618 20.72 -10.92 6.39
C PHE A 618 20.62 -11.92 5.23
N VAL A 619 21.55 -11.92 4.26
CA VAL A 619 21.45 -12.75 3.04
C VAL A 619 21.41 -14.24 3.37
N ASP A 620 22.30 -14.73 4.22
CA ASP A 620 22.34 -16.15 4.61
C ASP A 620 21.07 -16.58 5.35
N PHE A 621 20.49 -15.68 6.16
CA PHE A 621 19.21 -15.92 6.82
C PHE A 621 18.09 -16.10 5.79
N PHE A 622 17.88 -15.13 4.90
CA PHE A 622 16.79 -15.21 3.92
C PHE A 622 17.00 -16.32 2.88
N ASN A 623 18.25 -16.71 2.60
CA ASN A 623 18.58 -17.89 1.79
C ASN A 623 18.39 -19.24 2.49
N GLY A 624 17.91 -19.26 3.74
CA GLY A 624 17.66 -20.51 4.47
C GLY A 624 18.89 -21.17 5.08
N GLN A 625 20.03 -20.49 5.11
CA GLN A 625 21.30 -21.03 5.61
C GLN A 625 21.48 -20.78 7.12
N VAL A 626 20.86 -19.73 7.65
CA VAL A 626 20.86 -19.36 9.08
C VAL A 626 19.41 -19.19 9.56
N ASN A 627 19.16 -19.52 10.83
CA ASN A 627 17.88 -19.30 11.51
C ASN A 627 17.90 -17.98 12.29
N ALA A 628 16.74 -17.37 12.51
CA ALA A 628 16.59 -16.06 13.13
C ALA A 628 17.22 -15.98 14.53
N ASN A 629 17.14 -17.05 15.32
CA ASN A 629 17.70 -17.13 16.67
C ASN A 629 19.24 -17.19 16.74
N LEU A 630 19.90 -17.48 15.62
CA LEU A 630 21.36 -17.54 15.51
C LEU A 630 21.94 -16.27 14.88
N LEU A 631 21.09 -15.42 14.29
CA LEU A 631 21.52 -14.18 13.67
C LEU A 631 21.62 -13.07 14.73
N ALA A 632 22.78 -12.42 14.81
CA ALA A 632 22.95 -11.27 15.70
C ALA A 632 22.08 -10.11 15.20
N THR A 633 21.27 -9.53 16.10
CA THR A 633 20.38 -8.41 15.77
C THR A 633 20.99 -7.05 16.07
N ASP A 634 22.08 -6.99 16.85
CA ASP A 634 22.89 -5.78 17.01
C ASP A 634 23.61 -5.42 15.71
N LEU A 635 23.06 -4.41 15.01
CA LEU A 635 23.59 -3.92 13.74
C LEU A 635 24.57 -2.76 13.89
N ASN A 636 24.94 -2.33 15.11
CA ASN A 636 25.73 -1.12 15.35
C ASN A 636 27.01 -1.10 14.51
N ALA A 637 27.71 -2.23 14.39
CA ALA A 637 28.93 -2.37 13.59
C ALA A 637 28.77 -2.02 12.10
N PHE A 638 27.56 -2.08 11.57
CA PHE A 638 27.20 -1.80 10.17
C PHE A 638 26.57 -0.42 9.96
N THR A 639 26.46 0.39 11.02
CA THR A 639 25.84 1.72 10.96
C THR A 639 26.86 2.82 10.70
N HIS A 640 26.44 3.93 10.09
CA HIS A 640 27.26 5.11 9.87
C HIS A 640 26.53 6.34 10.41
N PRO A 641 27.24 7.31 11.01
CA PRO A 641 26.62 8.53 11.51
C PRO A 641 25.97 9.29 10.35
N VAL A 642 24.80 9.86 10.60
CA VAL A 642 24.13 10.76 9.65
C VAL A 642 24.80 12.13 9.73
N GLU A 643 24.98 12.81 8.59
CA GLU A 643 25.45 14.19 8.58
C GLU A 643 24.28 15.12 8.86
N LEU A 644 24.35 15.84 9.99
CA LEU A 644 23.37 16.86 10.37
C LEU A 644 24.02 18.23 10.26
N GLU A 645 23.60 19.01 9.27
CA GLU A 645 24.10 20.33 8.97
C GLU A 645 23.32 21.40 9.76
N LYS A 646 24.05 22.16 10.56
CA LYS A 646 23.48 23.32 11.26
C LYS A 646 23.61 24.55 10.39
N TRP A 647 22.60 25.41 10.47
CA TRP A 647 22.59 26.68 9.76
C TRP A 647 23.65 27.63 10.32
N ALA A 648 24.12 28.57 9.50
CA ALA A 648 25.10 29.56 9.97
C ALA A 648 24.46 30.47 11.03
N GLU A 649 25.20 30.83 12.08
CA GLU A 649 24.68 31.68 13.18
C GLU A 649 24.08 33.02 12.70
N THR A 650 24.48 33.52 11.53
CA THR A 650 23.92 34.72 10.91
C THR A 650 22.50 34.54 10.37
N GLU A 651 22.12 33.30 10.05
CA GLU A 651 20.84 32.91 9.43
C GLU A 651 19.83 32.39 10.46
N VAL A 652 20.26 32.22 11.71
CA VAL A 652 19.44 31.66 12.79
C VAL A 652 18.73 32.78 13.57
N THR A 653 17.45 32.58 13.88
CA THR A 653 16.76 33.32 14.95
C THR A 653 17.08 32.66 16.29
N GLN A 654 17.44 33.45 17.30
CA GLN A 654 17.63 32.91 18.64
C GLN A 654 16.27 32.41 19.17
N PRO A 655 16.25 31.37 20.03
CA PRO A 655 15.00 30.89 20.63
C PRO A 655 14.24 32.06 21.27
N GLY A 656 13.00 32.31 20.83
CA GLY A 656 12.13 33.42 21.25
C GLY A 656 12.41 34.79 20.62
N GLU A 657 13.26 34.87 19.60
CA GLU A 657 13.42 36.02 18.71
C GLU A 657 12.51 35.86 17.47
N PHE A 658 12.07 36.99 16.91
CA PHE A 658 11.38 37.04 15.62
C PHE A 658 12.19 37.92 14.66
N LYS A 659 12.36 37.48 13.41
CA LYS A 659 12.98 38.27 12.34
C LYS A 659 12.01 38.42 11.18
N PHE A 660 11.95 39.60 10.59
CA PHE A 660 11.12 39.83 9.42
C PHE A 660 11.65 39.06 8.20
N LEU A 661 10.77 38.35 7.49
CA LEU A 661 11.09 37.63 6.26
C LEU A 661 10.73 38.42 5.01
N GLY A 662 9.68 39.24 5.07
CA GLY A 662 9.15 39.96 3.93
C GLY A 662 7.65 40.15 4.04
N GLU A 663 7.05 40.61 2.94
CA GLU A 663 5.63 40.37 2.69
C GLU A 663 5.42 38.84 2.71
N GLY A 664 4.32 38.36 3.31
CA GLY A 664 4.05 36.93 3.42
C GLY A 664 4.07 36.22 2.07
N ASP A 665 4.16 34.88 2.08
CA ASP A 665 3.91 34.11 0.85
C ASP A 665 2.60 34.62 0.22
N GLU A 666 2.57 34.77 -1.12
CA GLU A 666 1.35 35.11 -1.85
C GLU A 666 0.32 34.04 -1.50
N SER A 667 -0.56 34.31 -0.53
CA SER A 667 -1.76 33.51 -0.35
C SER A 667 -2.52 33.59 -1.67
N GLU A 668 -3.09 32.48 -2.13
CA GLU A 668 -4.00 32.48 -3.29
C GLU A 668 -5.18 33.46 -3.08
N LEU A 669 -5.37 33.88 -1.82
CA LEU A 669 -6.22 34.96 -1.35
C LEU A 669 -5.48 36.31 -1.49
N GLU A 670 -5.67 37.05 -2.58
CA GLU A 670 -5.07 38.40 -2.74
C GLU A 670 -5.18 39.22 -1.44
N SER A 671 -4.06 39.42 -0.76
CA SER A 671 -4.02 40.09 0.55
C SER A 671 -3.82 41.60 0.39
N SER A 672 -4.44 42.38 1.27
CA SER A 672 -4.09 43.79 1.43
C SER A 672 -2.62 43.90 1.85
N GLY A 673 -1.90 44.93 1.39
CA GLY A 673 -0.45 45.12 1.57
C GLY A 673 0.10 45.29 3.00
N ASP A 674 -0.57 44.72 4.02
CA ASP A 674 -0.17 44.66 5.43
C ASP A 674 0.09 43.21 5.92
N ASN A 675 0.08 42.19 5.04
CA ASN A 675 0.42 40.80 5.38
C ASN A 675 1.94 40.63 5.57
N LEU A 676 2.39 40.60 6.82
CA LEU A 676 3.80 40.46 7.18
C LEU A 676 4.11 39.01 7.54
N ALA A 677 5.22 38.49 6.99
CA ALA A 677 5.81 37.23 7.44
C ALA A 677 7.04 37.48 8.32
N PHE A 678 7.09 36.72 9.42
CA PHE A 678 8.23 36.66 10.31
C PHE A 678 8.78 35.24 10.34
N GLN A 679 10.00 35.11 10.87
CA GLN A 679 10.63 33.86 11.18
C GLN A 679 10.87 33.77 12.68
N ALA A 680 10.60 32.60 13.24
CA ALA A 680 11.02 32.20 14.57
C ALA A 680 11.54 30.76 14.49
N GLY A 681 12.22 30.29 15.54
CA GLY A 681 12.69 28.91 15.51
C GLY A 681 13.54 28.51 16.68
N MET A 682 14.08 27.29 16.58
CA MET A 682 14.93 26.69 17.59
C MET A 682 16.34 26.46 17.07
N THR A 683 17.32 26.98 17.82
CA THR A 683 18.70 26.57 17.63
C THR A 683 18.87 25.11 18.04
N MET A 684 19.66 24.39 17.25
CA MET A 684 19.85 22.96 17.41
C MET A 684 21.32 22.64 17.67
N THR A 685 21.60 21.61 18.47
CA THR A 685 22.96 21.10 18.67
C THR A 685 23.00 19.59 18.51
N THR A 686 24.17 19.08 18.14
CA THR A 686 24.38 17.67 17.87
C THR A 686 25.49 17.10 18.75
N GLU A 687 25.37 15.82 19.07
CA GLU A 687 26.38 15.05 19.80
C GLU A 687 26.62 13.75 19.05
N THR A 688 27.87 13.49 18.66
CA THR A 688 28.25 12.20 18.11
C THR A 688 28.26 11.16 19.23
N VAL A 689 27.54 10.05 19.02
CA VAL A 689 27.59 8.86 19.85
C VAL A 689 28.27 7.73 19.09
N ASP A 690 28.39 6.53 19.68
CA ASP A 690 29.00 5.38 19.00
C ASP A 690 28.29 5.08 17.67
N ARG A 691 28.89 5.52 16.56
CA ARG A 691 28.41 5.39 15.16
C ARG A 691 27.04 6.02 14.85
N GLY A 692 26.52 6.87 15.73
CA GLY A 692 25.26 7.60 15.53
C GLY A 692 25.38 9.07 15.94
N VAL A 693 24.29 9.81 15.78
CA VAL A 693 24.23 11.23 16.17
C VAL A 693 22.95 11.49 16.97
N ASN A 694 23.11 12.14 18.13
CA ASN A 694 22.00 12.71 18.89
C ASN A 694 21.80 14.17 18.48
N LEU A 695 20.53 14.59 18.44
CA LEU A 695 20.07 15.93 18.14
C LEU A 695 19.31 16.48 19.34
N PHE A 696 19.58 17.73 19.70
CA PHE A 696 18.97 18.42 20.82
C PHE A 696 18.49 19.82 20.43
N TYR A 697 17.37 20.23 20.99
CA TYR A 697 17.00 21.64 21.08
C TYR A 697 17.96 22.35 22.04
N ASP A 698 18.47 23.51 21.65
CA ASP A 698 19.32 24.36 22.47
C ASP A 698 18.60 25.67 22.76
N TRP A 699 18.23 25.91 24.02
CA TRP A 699 17.63 27.16 24.48
C TRP A 699 18.67 28.25 24.78
N ARG A 700 19.95 28.04 24.44
CA ARG A 700 21.07 29.00 24.60
C ARG A 700 21.23 29.52 26.02
N ASN A 701 20.91 28.67 27.01
CA ASN A 701 20.88 29.00 28.43
C ASN A 701 19.94 30.17 28.80
N ARG A 702 18.84 30.38 28.05
CA ARG A 702 17.83 31.36 28.43
C ARG A 702 17.16 30.94 29.74
N ALA A 703 16.99 31.90 30.65
CA ALA A 703 16.27 31.71 31.91
C ALA A 703 14.75 31.60 31.68
N GLU A 704 14.25 32.28 30.64
CA GLU A 704 12.87 32.24 30.17
C GLU A 704 12.83 31.34 28.94
N ARG A 705 12.39 30.08 29.11
CA ARG A 705 12.22 29.08 28.05
C ARG A 705 10.73 28.88 27.73
N GLY A 706 10.45 28.34 26.55
CA GLY A 706 9.10 28.21 26.00
C GLY A 706 8.69 29.46 25.22
N PHE A 707 7.98 29.25 24.11
CA PHE A 707 7.39 30.36 23.36
C PHE A 707 6.15 30.88 24.09
N SER A 708 6.02 32.20 24.18
CA SER A 708 4.79 32.83 24.66
C SER A 708 3.71 32.71 23.58
N GLN A 709 2.45 32.66 23.99
CA GLN A 709 1.34 32.86 23.06
C GLN A 709 1.12 34.36 22.74
N TYR A 710 1.50 35.25 23.66
CA TYR A 710 1.23 36.69 23.55
C TYR A 710 2.50 37.53 23.58
N TYR A 711 2.53 38.55 22.72
CA TYR A 711 3.64 39.49 22.58
C TYR A 711 3.13 40.93 22.49
N LYS A 712 3.84 41.86 23.12
CA LYS A 712 3.79 43.29 22.77
C LYS A 712 4.80 43.53 21.65
N VAL A 713 4.35 44.16 20.57
CA VAL A 713 5.18 44.46 19.40
C VAL A 713 5.50 45.95 19.41
N THR A 714 6.79 46.26 19.55
CA THR A 714 7.28 47.64 19.40
C THR A 714 7.63 47.85 17.93
N SER A 715 6.89 48.73 17.26
CA SER A 715 7.16 49.08 15.87
C SER A 715 8.42 49.95 15.73
N GLY A 716 9.08 49.85 14.58
CA GLY A 716 10.20 50.71 14.19
C GLY A 716 9.94 51.43 12.86
N ASP A 717 11.00 51.92 12.22
CA ASP A 717 10.90 52.65 10.94
C ASP A 717 10.46 51.73 9.78
N SER A 718 10.66 50.42 9.91
CA SER A 718 10.22 49.37 8.99
C SER A 718 9.79 48.09 9.73
N PRO A 719 9.07 47.15 9.08
CA PRO A 719 8.76 45.83 9.66
C PRO A 719 9.98 45.04 10.15
N ALA A 720 11.15 45.24 9.53
CA ALA A 720 12.41 44.63 9.95
C ALA A 720 12.90 45.11 11.32
N ASP A 721 12.41 46.26 11.79
CA ASP A 721 12.77 46.85 13.09
C ASP A 721 11.79 46.45 14.21
N TYR A 722 10.78 45.63 13.91
CA TYR A 722 9.76 45.24 14.88
C TYR A 722 10.36 44.34 15.96
N GLN A 723 10.02 44.62 17.22
CA GLN A 723 10.50 43.85 18.37
C GLN A 723 9.35 43.20 19.13
N PHE A 724 9.44 41.89 19.31
CA PHE A 724 8.45 41.08 20.01
C PHE A 724 8.88 40.86 21.46
N LEU A 725 8.09 41.35 22.41
CA LEU A 725 8.31 41.17 23.84
C LEU A 725 7.20 40.30 24.42
N SER A 726 7.54 39.15 24.99
CA SER A 726 6.56 38.27 25.63
C SER A 726 5.83 38.98 26.76
N VAL A 727 4.50 38.83 26.81
CA VAL A 727 3.65 39.39 27.86
C VAL A 727 2.63 38.35 28.33
N SER A 728 2.18 38.48 29.58
CA SER A 728 1.07 37.67 30.09
C SER A 728 -0.25 38.07 29.43
N GLU A 729 -1.18 37.11 29.31
CA GLU A 729 -2.54 37.36 28.78
C GLU A 729 -3.24 38.56 29.44
N SER A 730 -3.03 38.83 30.74
CA SER A 730 -3.67 39.96 31.43
C SER A 730 -3.25 41.34 30.91
N ALA A 731 -2.14 41.44 30.17
CA ALA A 731 -1.65 42.69 29.59
C ALA A 731 -2.18 42.94 28.17
N VAL A 732 -2.93 41.99 27.60
CA VAL A 732 -3.34 41.97 26.19
C VAL A 732 -4.75 42.56 26.04
N PRO A 733 -5.08 43.27 24.95
CA PRO A 733 -6.44 43.71 24.66
C PRO A 733 -7.44 42.54 24.60
N GLU A 734 -8.64 42.72 25.18
CA GLU A 734 -9.69 41.67 25.22
C GLU A 734 -10.04 41.11 23.84
N LYS A 735 -10.09 41.99 22.82
CA LYS A 735 -10.43 41.59 21.44
C LYS A 735 -9.45 40.57 20.87
N LEU A 736 -8.16 40.67 21.21
CA LEU A 736 -7.13 39.75 20.74
C LEU A 736 -7.20 38.39 21.44
N LYS A 737 -7.58 38.37 22.73
CA LYS A 737 -7.73 37.13 23.50
C LYS A 737 -8.76 36.19 22.88
N SER A 738 -9.86 36.76 22.39
CA SER A 738 -10.94 35.99 21.75
C SER A 738 -10.60 35.40 20.39
N LEU A 739 -9.55 35.89 19.70
CA LEU A 739 -9.19 35.38 18.38
C LEU A 739 -8.54 34.00 18.46
N SER A 740 -8.89 33.12 17.54
CA SER A 740 -8.38 31.75 17.52
C SER A 740 -8.31 31.20 16.10
N ILE A 741 -7.38 30.28 15.88
CA ILE A 741 -7.31 29.50 14.64
C ILE A 741 -8.36 28.39 14.63
N SER A 742 -8.66 27.89 13.42
CA SER A 742 -9.50 26.72 13.20
C SER A 742 -8.67 25.44 13.17
N ASN A 743 -9.28 24.31 13.57
CA ASN A 743 -8.78 22.97 13.25
C ASN A 743 -9.66 22.32 12.19
N LYS A 744 -9.26 21.15 11.65
CA LYS A 744 -10.08 20.47 10.63
C LYS A 744 -11.50 20.20 11.16
N PRO A 745 -12.56 20.46 10.38
CA PRO A 745 -13.94 20.21 10.79
C PRO A 745 -14.25 18.76 11.15
N ASN A 746 -13.74 17.83 10.34
CA ASN A 746 -13.94 16.40 10.55
C ASN A 746 -12.66 15.64 10.17
N PRO A 747 -12.33 14.55 10.90
CA PRO A 747 -11.29 13.62 10.47
C PRO A 747 -11.76 12.78 9.26
N THR A 748 -10.87 11.95 8.72
CA THR A 748 -11.12 11.13 7.54
C THR A 748 -11.24 9.64 7.90
N SER A 749 -12.46 9.10 7.84
CA SER A 749 -12.73 7.66 7.98
C SER A 749 -12.37 6.92 6.68
N LEU A 750 -11.91 5.67 6.80
CA LEU A 750 -11.40 4.86 5.70
C LEU A 750 -12.34 3.71 5.40
N MET A 751 -13.10 3.85 4.31
CA MET A 751 -14.14 2.88 3.96
C MET A 751 -13.52 1.56 3.44
N PRO A 752 -14.24 0.43 3.56
CA PRO A 752 -13.75 -0.86 3.07
C PRO A 752 -13.68 -0.95 1.55
N HIS A 753 -12.89 -1.91 1.05
CA HIS A 753 -12.72 -2.24 -0.38
C HIS A 753 -13.90 -3.01 -0.95
N VAL A 754 -15.04 -2.35 -0.99
CA VAL A 754 -16.29 -2.83 -1.60
C VAL A 754 -16.76 -1.82 -2.63
N LYS A 755 -17.34 -2.29 -3.73
CA LYS A 755 -17.96 -1.42 -4.73
C LYS A 755 -19.35 -1.01 -4.26
N THR A 756 -19.60 0.29 -4.14
CA THR A 756 -20.94 0.85 -3.95
C THR A 756 -21.64 1.06 -5.29
N SER A 757 -22.94 1.39 -5.29
CA SER A 757 -23.64 1.78 -6.53
C SER A 757 -23.02 3.03 -7.18
N ALA A 758 -22.54 3.98 -6.37
CA ALA A 758 -21.84 5.17 -6.87
C ALA A 758 -20.47 4.83 -7.47
N ASP A 759 -19.74 3.86 -6.89
CA ASP A 759 -18.49 3.38 -7.46
C ASP A 759 -18.71 2.73 -8.84
N LEU A 760 -19.80 1.97 -9.01
CA LEU A 760 -20.14 1.32 -10.30
C LEU A 760 -20.51 2.35 -11.39
N GLU A 761 -21.25 3.40 -11.03
CA GLU A 761 -21.56 4.51 -11.95
C GLU A 761 -20.28 5.27 -12.34
N PHE A 762 -19.42 5.55 -11.37
CA PHE A 762 -18.14 6.21 -11.59
C PHE A 762 -17.19 5.37 -12.46
N GLU A 763 -17.10 4.07 -12.20
CA GLU A 763 -16.31 3.13 -13.00
C GLU A 763 -16.78 3.08 -14.44
N ALA A 764 -18.10 3.06 -14.69
CA ALA A 764 -18.65 3.06 -16.04
C ALA A 764 -18.27 4.33 -16.82
N GLU A 765 -18.27 5.50 -16.17
CA GLU A 765 -17.81 6.76 -16.77
C GLU A 765 -16.32 6.68 -17.14
N VAL A 766 -15.47 6.33 -16.17
CA VAL A 766 -14.00 6.26 -16.35
C VAL A 766 -13.65 5.23 -17.42
N ARG A 767 -14.29 4.07 -17.43
CA ARG A 767 -14.11 3.00 -18.43
C ARG A 767 -14.51 3.46 -19.83
N SER A 768 -15.64 4.18 -19.95
CA SER A 768 -16.08 4.76 -21.22
C SER A 768 -15.07 5.78 -21.75
N ASN A 769 -14.60 6.70 -20.92
CA ASN A 769 -13.60 7.70 -21.29
C ASN A 769 -12.27 7.05 -21.71
N THR A 770 -11.83 6.05 -20.94
CA THR A 770 -10.60 5.29 -21.20
C THR A 770 -10.71 4.52 -22.53
N SER A 771 -11.86 3.88 -22.79
CA SER A 771 -12.13 3.18 -24.04
C SER A 771 -12.20 4.12 -25.24
N GLU A 772 -12.78 5.31 -25.09
CA GLU A 772 -12.77 6.34 -26.14
C GLU A 772 -11.34 6.78 -26.49
N LEU A 773 -10.49 6.95 -25.47
CA LEU A 773 -9.13 7.46 -25.63
C LEU A 773 -8.16 6.41 -26.18
N PHE A 774 -8.24 5.19 -25.67
CA PHE A 774 -7.27 4.13 -25.95
C PHE A 774 -7.82 3.01 -26.83
N ALA A 775 -9.14 2.92 -27.06
CA ALA A 775 -9.81 1.77 -27.69
C ALA A 775 -9.44 0.44 -27.01
N ALA A 776 -9.37 0.46 -25.68
CA ALA A 776 -9.10 -0.67 -24.81
C ALA A 776 -10.15 -0.74 -23.70
N ASP A 777 -10.36 -1.92 -23.16
CA ASP A 777 -11.19 -2.14 -21.99
C ASP A 777 -10.29 -2.38 -20.77
N ASP A 778 -10.68 -1.91 -19.60
CA ASP A 778 -9.91 -2.04 -18.36
C ASP A 778 -10.84 -2.23 -17.16
N ASP A 779 -10.37 -2.98 -16.17
CA ASP A 779 -11.04 -3.20 -14.90
C ASP A 779 -10.44 -2.23 -13.88
N PHE A 780 -10.95 -1.00 -13.91
CA PHE A 780 -10.42 0.14 -13.16
C PHE A 780 -10.51 -0.07 -11.63
N ILE A 781 -11.61 -0.64 -11.14
CA ILE A 781 -11.79 -0.94 -9.71
C ILE A 781 -11.80 -2.46 -9.54
N ASP A 782 -10.67 -3.05 -9.14
CA ASP A 782 -10.60 -4.47 -8.75
C ASP A 782 -10.35 -4.60 -7.24
N TYR A 783 -11.31 -5.19 -6.52
CA TYR A 783 -11.21 -5.49 -5.09
C TYR A 783 -11.29 -7.01 -4.80
N ALA A 784 -11.13 -7.88 -5.80
CA ALA A 784 -11.27 -9.33 -5.63
C ALA A 784 -10.29 -9.93 -4.60
N CYS A 785 -9.10 -9.33 -4.44
CA CYS A 785 -8.12 -9.76 -3.44
C CYS A 785 -8.61 -9.65 -1.98
N TRP A 786 -9.66 -8.88 -1.73
CA TRP A 786 -10.29 -8.73 -0.43
C TRP A 786 -11.36 -9.79 -0.14
N ILE A 787 -11.64 -10.72 -1.06
CA ILE A 787 -12.52 -11.86 -0.82
C ILE A 787 -11.83 -12.82 0.16
N CYS A 788 -12.46 -13.06 1.31
CA CYS A 788 -11.94 -13.99 2.31
C CYS A 788 -12.45 -15.40 2.07
N ALA A 789 -11.55 -16.33 1.82
CA ALA A 789 -11.85 -17.75 1.73
C ALA A 789 -10.92 -18.54 2.66
N ALA A 790 -11.48 -19.46 3.45
CA ALA A 790 -10.73 -20.21 4.46
C ALA A 790 -9.70 -21.16 3.83
N GLU A 791 -10.06 -21.76 2.69
CA GLU A 791 -9.19 -22.54 1.82
C GLU A 791 -7.96 -21.73 1.36
N ASN A 792 -8.13 -20.43 1.14
CA ASN A 792 -7.08 -19.49 0.75
C ASN A 792 -6.38 -18.87 1.95
N GLY A 793 -6.47 -19.43 3.16
CA GLY A 793 -5.68 -18.97 4.31
C GLY A 793 -6.12 -17.65 4.91
N CYS A 794 -7.38 -17.28 4.70
CA CYS A 794 -8.01 -16.14 5.34
C CYS A 794 -8.94 -16.58 6.48
N ASP A 795 -8.85 -15.95 7.64
CA ASP A 795 -9.85 -16.07 8.71
C ASP A 795 -11.05 -15.19 8.37
N SER A 796 -12.20 -15.80 8.14
CA SER A 796 -13.45 -15.07 7.82
C SER A 796 -14.02 -14.31 9.01
N THR A 797 -13.46 -14.49 10.20
CA THR A 797 -13.83 -13.70 11.38
C THR A 797 -13.28 -12.28 11.24
N GLU A 798 -14.18 -11.29 11.25
CA GLU A 798 -13.80 -9.89 11.40
C GLU A 798 -13.60 -9.56 12.88
N TYR A 799 -12.47 -8.94 13.18
CA TYR A 799 -12.10 -8.43 14.49
C TYR A 799 -12.16 -6.90 14.47
N MET A 800 -12.28 -6.32 15.65
CA MET A 800 -12.28 -4.87 15.82
C MET A 800 -11.46 -4.52 17.07
N THR A 801 -10.69 -3.46 16.94
CA THR A 801 -9.96 -2.81 18.03
C THR A 801 -10.28 -1.32 18.02
N GLU A 802 -10.19 -0.68 19.19
CA GLU A 802 -10.51 0.74 19.39
C GLU A 802 -9.26 1.46 19.89
N MET A 803 -8.93 2.58 19.25
CA MET A 803 -7.80 3.45 19.58
C MET A 803 -8.23 4.46 20.65
N ASP A 804 -7.27 5.13 21.31
CA ASP A 804 -7.56 6.12 22.36
C ASP A 804 -8.38 7.32 21.83
N ASP A 805 -8.18 7.70 20.57
CA ASP A 805 -8.97 8.74 19.88
C ASP A 805 -10.39 8.27 19.47
N GLY A 806 -10.80 7.07 19.87
CA GLY A 806 -12.09 6.44 19.57
C GLY A 806 -12.19 5.84 18.16
N SER A 807 -11.11 5.84 17.37
CA SER A 807 -11.08 5.19 16.05
C SER A 807 -11.30 3.68 16.19
N LYS A 808 -12.25 3.14 15.44
CA LYS A 808 -12.50 1.69 15.37
C LYS A 808 -11.84 1.12 14.13
N VAL A 809 -10.85 0.26 14.34
CA VAL A 809 -10.12 -0.42 13.27
C VAL A 809 -10.67 -1.82 13.12
N LYS A 810 -11.29 -2.12 11.98
CA LYS A 810 -11.70 -3.49 11.63
C LYS A 810 -10.57 -4.17 10.90
N TYR A 811 -10.29 -5.43 11.25
CA TYR A 811 -9.22 -6.21 10.65
C TYR A 811 -9.57 -7.70 10.64
N ARG A 812 -8.82 -8.49 9.87
CA ARG A 812 -8.90 -9.95 9.90
C ARG A 812 -7.53 -10.59 9.71
N TRP A 813 -7.44 -11.88 10.00
CA TRP A 813 -6.17 -12.61 9.96
C TRP A 813 -5.97 -13.35 8.66
N TYR A 814 -4.75 -13.29 8.13
CA TYR A 814 -4.32 -14.07 6.97
C TYR A 814 -3.06 -14.83 7.30
N ARG A 815 -2.87 -16.02 6.70
CA ARG A 815 -1.53 -16.58 6.59
C ARG A 815 -0.66 -15.60 5.82
N PHE A 816 0.59 -15.42 6.25
CA PHE A 816 1.51 -14.47 5.64
C PHE A 816 1.55 -14.60 4.11
N LYS A 817 1.67 -15.81 3.57
CA LYS A 817 1.74 -16.07 2.12
C LYS A 817 0.44 -15.84 1.34
N ASP A 818 -0.67 -15.64 2.03
CA ASP A 818 -2.02 -15.54 1.46
C ASP A 818 -2.62 -14.13 1.64
N GLN A 819 -1.81 -13.16 2.08
CA GLN A 819 -2.20 -11.76 2.14
C GLN A 819 -2.70 -11.24 0.78
N PRO A 820 -3.62 -10.26 0.74
CA PRO A 820 -4.17 -9.70 -0.49
C PRO A 820 -3.12 -9.31 -1.54
N THR A 821 -1.99 -8.74 -1.09
CA THR A 821 -0.85 -8.36 -1.94
C THR A 821 -0.33 -9.51 -2.79
N PHE A 822 -0.22 -10.73 -2.23
CA PHE A 822 0.32 -11.88 -2.97
C PHE A 822 -0.64 -12.42 -4.03
N GLN A 823 -1.96 -12.19 -3.92
CA GLN A 823 -2.92 -12.74 -4.87
C GLN A 823 -2.67 -12.26 -6.29
N ASN A 824 -2.46 -10.96 -6.47
CA ASN A 824 -2.15 -10.38 -7.78
C ASN A 824 -0.69 -10.59 -8.18
N LEU A 825 0.25 -10.60 -7.23
CA LEU A 825 1.65 -10.89 -7.56
C LEU A 825 1.85 -12.31 -8.10
N LYS A 826 1.06 -13.30 -7.65
CA LYS A 826 1.04 -14.66 -8.23
C LYS A 826 0.60 -14.65 -9.70
N ALA A 827 -0.34 -13.79 -10.06
CA ALA A 827 -0.85 -13.69 -11.43
C ALA A 827 0.11 -12.91 -12.35
N ASP A 828 0.66 -11.81 -11.86
CA ASP A 828 1.54 -10.93 -12.63
C ASP A 828 2.97 -11.49 -12.76
N TYR A 829 3.45 -12.22 -11.74
CA TYR A 829 4.81 -12.75 -11.65
C TYR A 829 4.81 -14.23 -11.19
N PRO A 830 4.14 -15.15 -11.91
CA PRO A 830 3.97 -16.55 -11.52
C PRO A 830 5.29 -17.32 -11.42
N GLU A 831 6.31 -16.89 -12.14
CA GLU A 831 7.67 -17.45 -12.09
C GLU A 831 8.43 -17.07 -10.81
N ILE A 832 8.05 -15.97 -10.16
CA ILE A 832 8.63 -15.51 -8.90
C ILE A 832 7.84 -16.09 -7.72
N TYR A 833 6.52 -15.86 -7.70
CA TYR A 833 5.65 -16.17 -6.58
C TYR A 833 5.05 -17.58 -6.67
N THR A 834 5.92 -18.57 -6.85
CA THR A 834 5.53 -19.98 -6.83
C THR A 834 5.08 -20.42 -5.43
N GLU A 835 4.24 -21.44 -5.35
CA GLU A 835 3.75 -21.98 -4.07
C GLU A 835 4.89 -22.45 -3.15
N ALA A 836 5.94 -23.04 -3.73
CA ALA A 836 7.12 -23.46 -3.00
C ALA A 836 7.89 -22.26 -2.40
N TYR A 837 8.07 -21.20 -3.20
CA TYR A 837 8.77 -20.00 -2.76
C TYR A 837 7.98 -19.25 -1.68
N LEU A 838 6.67 -19.06 -1.89
CA LEU A 838 5.80 -18.44 -0.89
C LEU A 838 5.72 -19.23 0.41
N SER A 839 5.72 -20.57 0.35
CA SER A 839 5.81 -21.41 1.54
C SER A 839 7.15 -21.28 2.26
N SER A 840 8.24 -20.99 1.53
CA SER A 840 9.52 -20.67 2.16
C SER A 840 9.50 -19.31 2.86
N LEU A 841 8.88 -18.29 2.25
CA LEU A 841 8.70 -16.97 2.89
C LEU A 841 7.83 -17.06 4.14
N GLN A 842 6.73 -17.83 4.08
CA GLN A 842 5.88 -18.16 5.22
C GLN A 842 6.71 -18.71 6.40
N ALA A 843 7.54 -19.72 6.15
CA ALA A 843 8.41 -20.31 7.18
C ALA A 843 9.43 -19.30 7.74
N LYS A 844 9.92 -18.37 6.92
CA LYS A 844 10.81 -17.29 7.38
C LYS A 844 10.09 -16.30 8.28
N VAL A 845 8.89 -15.90 7.93
CA VAL A 845 8.08 -15.01 8.79
C VAL A 845 7.74 -15.68 10.12
N GLU A 846 7.44 -16.98 10.13
CA GLU A 846 7.25 -17.75 11.37
C GLU A 846 8.50 -17.72 12.26
N ASP A 847 9.69 -17.92 11.68
CA ASP A 847 10.97 -17.85 12.41
C ASP A 847 11.24 -16.43 12.96
N MET A 848 10.91 -15.38 12.20
CA MET A 848 11.00 -13.98 12.63
C MET A 848 10.04 -13.66 13.76
N GLN A 849 8.77 -14.06 13.66
CA GLN A 849 7.76 -13.85 14.71
C GLN A 849 8.14 -14.56 16.00
N GLN A 850 8.74 -15.75 15.91
CA GLN A 850 9.18 -16.50 17.09
C GLN A 850 10.42 -15.89 17.77
N ASN A 851 11.32 -15.24 17.02
CA ASN A 851 12.66 -14.91 17.52
C ASN A 851 13.01 -13.42 17.52
N TRP A 852 12.30 -12.57 16.77
CA TRP A 852 12.58 -11.14 16.68
C TRP A 852 11.45 -10.26 17.22
N ILE A 853 10.18 -10.59 16.94
CA ILE A 853 9.04 -9.75 17.35
C ILE A 853 8.78 -9.89 18.86
N ASN A 854 8.83 -8.76 19.57
CA ASN A 854 8.69 -8.66 21.03
C ASN A 854 9.68 -9.58 21.77
N LYS A 855 10.91 -9.69 21.24
CA LYS A 855 12.03 -10.43 21.80
C LYS A 855 13.15 -9.48 22.21
N PRO A 856 14.12 -9.90 23.04
CA PRO A 856 15.25 -9.07 23.44
C PRO A 856 16.26 -8.94 22.28
N THR A 857 15.89 -8.12 21.29
CA THR A 857 16.69 -7.79 20.10
C THR A 857 17.04 -6.30 20.08
N ASP A 858 18.04 -5.92 19.29
CA ASP A 858 18.40 -4.50 19.11
C ASP A 858 18.87 -4.18 17.68
N PHE A 859 17.92 -3.96 16.77
CA PHE A 859 18.22 -3.63 15.37
C PHE A 859 18.63 -2.15 15.16
N LEU A 860 18.24 -1.28 16.09
CA LEU A 860 18.32 0.18 15.95
C LEU A 860 19.45 0.80 16.79
N SER A 861 20.16 0.01 17.60
CA SER A 861 21.16 0.49 18.57
C SER A 861 20.52 1.46 19.57
N LYS A 862 19.60 0.89 20.38
CA LYS A 862 18.77 1.61 21.35
C LYS A 862 19.62 2.43 22.33
N PRO A 863 19.44 3.76 22.40
CA PRO A 863 20.22 4.59 23.32
C PRO A 863 19.75 4.34 24.76
N GLU A 864 20.69 4.04 25.67
CA GLU A 864 20.36 3.85 27.09
C GLU A 864 20.10 5.19 27.81
N LYS A 865 20.80 6.25 27.39
CA LYS A 865 20.77 7.57 28.04
C LYS A 865 20.86 8.72 27.05
N ALA A 866 20.25 9.85 27.41
CA ALA A 866 20.40 11.14 26.76
C ALA A 866 20.47 12.25 27.81
N ASN A 867 21.42 13.18 27.68
CA ASN A 867 21.66 14.25 28.66
C ASN A 867 21.75 13.78 30.12
N ASN A 868 22.38 12.63 30.36
CA ASN A 868 22.50 11.91 31.64
C ASN A 868 21.22 11.26 32.20
N ASN A 869 20.07 11.45 31.57
CA ASN A 869 18.83 10.78 31.94
C ASN A 869 18.67 9.46 31.17
N LYS A 870 17.86 8.55 31.73
CA LYS A 870 17.45 7.31 31.04
C LYS A 870 16.58 7.68 29.85
N VAL A 871 16.76 7.02 28.71
CA VAL A 871 15.80 7.11 27.60
C VAL A 871 14.58 6.25 27.93
N ASN A 872 13.40 6.86 27.93
CA ASN A 872 12.13 6.17 28.10
C ASN A 872 11.46 6.00 26.73
N LEU A 873 11.04 4.78 26.40
CA LEU A 873 10.34 4.52 25.16
C LEU A 873 8.87 4.89 25.34
N ILE A 874 8.25 5.37 24.27
CA ILE A 874 6.81 5.59 24.27
C ILE A 874 6.08 4.26 24.10
N GLU A 875 4.91 4.11 24.73
CA GLU A 875 3.96 3.04 24.41
C GLU A 875 3.19 3.39 23.13
N LEU A 876 3.08 2.43 22.21
CA LEU A 876 2.08 2.51 21.14
C LEU A 876 0.70 2.44 21.75
N ASP A 877 -0.27 3.11 21.12
CA ASP A 877 -1.68 3.01 21.51
C ASP A 877 -2.11 1.53 21.64
N HIS A 878 -2.79 1.21 22.73
CA HIS A 878 -3.21 -0.16 23.02
C HIS A 878 -4.11 -0.75 21.93
N GLY A 879 -4.85 0.08 21.20
CA GLY A 879 -5.64 -0.32 20.05
C GLY A 879 -4.80 -0.90 18.91
N HIS A 880 -3.51 -0.58 18.80
CA HIS A 880 -2.60 -1.22 17.84
C HIS A 880 -2.19 -2.64 18.26
N ILE A 881 -2.19 -2.96 19.54
CA ILE A 881 -1.67 -4.23 20.05
C ILE A 881 -2.77 -5.29 20.00
N VAL A 882 -2.58 -6.33 19.18
CA VAL A 882 -3.57 -7.37 18.96
C VAL A 882 -3.00 -8.75 19.26
N GLU A 883 -3.84 -9.65 19.78
CA GLU A 883 -3.44 -11.04 20.04
C GLU A 883 -3.88 -11.95 18.89
N PRO A 884 -2.99 -12.80 18.35
CA PRO A 884 -3.38 -13.85 17.42
C PRO A 884 -4.44 -14.78 18.00
N PRO A 885 -5.46 -15.17 17.22
CA PRO A 885 -6.42 -16.20 17.61
C PRO A 885 -5.72 -17.54 17.89
N ALA A 886 -6.36 -18.38 18.69
CA ALA A 886 -5.86 -19.71 18.99
C ALA A 886 -5.59 -20.53 17.72
N GLY A 887 -4.38 -21.09 17.59
CA GLY A 887 -3.90 -21.82 16.42
C GLY A 887 -3.37 -20.95 15.28
N LYS A 888 -3.30 -19.62 15.48
CA LYS A 888 -2.77 -18.63 14.53
C LYS A 888 -1.60 -17.82 15.11
N GLU A 889 -0.99 -18.30 16.20
CA GLU A 889 0.05 -17.59 16.95
C GLU A 889 1.35 -17.40 16.16
N SER A 890 1.55 -18.16 15.09
CA SER A 890 2.72 -18.09 14.21
C SER A 890 2.28 -18.17 12.76
N GLY A 891 2.88 -17.33 11.91
CA GLY A 891 2.66 -17.32 10.47
C GLY A 891 1.40 -16.62 10.00
N TRP A 892 0.60 -16.06 10.91
CA TRP A 892 -0.59 -15.28 10.59
C TRP A 892 -0.39 -13.81 10.95
N VAL A 893 -1.03 -12.92 10.20
CA VAL A 893 -0.88 -11.47 10.35
C VAL A 893 -2.24 -10.76 10.26
N PRO A 894 -2.45 -9.68 11.03
CA PRO A 894 -3.65 -8.87 10.97
C PRO A 894 -3.59 -7.91 9.77
N ILE A 895 -4.66 -7.86 8.98
CA ILE A 895 -4.80 -6.94 7.84
C ILE A 895 -6.06 -6.11 8.03
N VAL A 896 -5.91 -4.78 7.96
CA VAL A 896 -6.98 -3.82 8.14
C VAL A 896 -7.97 -3.85 6.98
N LEU A 897 -9.26 -3.75 7.31
CA LEU A 897 -10.38 -3.78 6.37
C LEU A 897 -11.08 -2.42 6.29
N SER A 898 -11.11 -1.65 7.37
CA SER A 898 -11.65 -0.29 7.41
C SER A 898 -11.27 0.40 8.71
N VAL A 899 -11.36 1.73 8.72
CA VAL A 899 -11.19 2.55 9.92
C VAL A 899 -12.36 3.51 10.03
N GLU A 900 -13.14 3.42 11.09
CA GLU A 900 -14.21 4.37 11.43
C GLU A 900 -13.67 5.33 12.48
N ILE A 901 -13.45 6.59 12.12
CA ILE A 901 -13.04 7.63 13.08
C ILE A 901 -14.29 8.37 13.55
N PRO A 902 -14.43 8.68 14.86
CA PRO A 902 -15.55 9.46 15.38
C PRO A 902 -15.75 10.75 14.59
N TYR A 903 -17.01 11.02 14.20
CA TYR A 903 -17.38 12.20 13.39
C TYR A 903 -16.63 12.31 12.05
N GLY A 904 -15.97 11.24 11.60
CA GLY A 904 -15.14 11.28 10.40
C GLY A 904 -15.97 11.23 9.12
N ARG A 905 -15.55 12.01 8.12
CA ARG A 905 -16.04 11.89 6.75
C ARG A 905 -15.41 10.66 6.11
N TRP A 906 -16.22 9.77 5.54
CA TRP A 906 -15.69 8.63 4.80
C TRP A 906 -14.98 9.09 3.52
N GLN A 907 -13.74 8.62 3.33
CA GLN A 907 -13.01 8.79 2.09
C GLN A 907 -13.56 7.82 1.04
N SER A 908 -14.35 8.35 0.12
CA SER A 908 -14.94 7.59 -0.97
C SER A 908 -14.19 7.68 -2.30
N GLU A 909 -13.21 8.58 -2.42
CA GLU A 909 -12.51 8.82 -3.67
C GLU A 909 -11.60 7.66 -4.09
N ILE A 910 -11.50 7.48 -5.41
CA ILE A 910 -10.62 6.53 -6.08
C ILE A 910 -9.74 7.32 -7.04
N ASN A 911 -8.48 6.91 -7.18
CA ASN A 911 -7.51 7.66 -7.97
C ASN A 911 -7.78 7.53 -9.48
N THR A 912 -7.86 8.66 -10.18
CA THR A 912 -7.95 8.75 -11.64
C THR A 912 -6.86 9.65 -12.19
N VAL A 913 -6.58 9.51 -13.48
CA VAL A 913 -5.75 10.46 -14.23
C VAL A 913 -6.66 11.38 -15.05
N GLU A 914 -6.27 12.64 -15.19
CA GLU A 914 -6.97 13.61 -16.04
C GLU A 914 -6.54 13.46 -17.50
N GLY A 915 -7.48 13.03 -18.35
CA GLY A 915 -7.30 12.91 -19.80
C GLY A 915 -7.65 14.20 -20.56
N PRO A 916 -7.66 14.16 -21.89
CA PRO A 916 -7.94 15.34 -22.73
C PRO A 916 -9.30 15.98 -22.40
N ASN A 917 -9.32 17.31 -22.32
CA ASN A 917 -10.50 18.11 -21.96
C ASN A 917 -11.07 17.84 -20.55
N GLY A 918 -10.22 17.40 -19.60
CA GLY A 918 -10.63 17.16 -18.21
C GLY A 918 -11.40 15.86 -17.98
N LYS A 919 -11.43 14.95 -18.96
CA LYS A 919 -12.10 13.65 -18.81
C LYS A 919 -11.31 12.74 -17.87
N ARG A 920 -11.96 12.15 -16.87
CA ARG A 920 -11.31 11.18 -15.98
C ARG A 920 -11.07 9.85 -16.68
N ILE A 921 -9.84 9.33 -16.62
CA ILE A 921 -9.42 8.05 -17.18
C ILE A 921 -8.76 7.15 -16.12
N SER A 922 -8.67 5.86 -16.42
CA SER A 922 -7.95 4.90 -15.57
C SER A 922 -6.49 5.34 -15.40
N GLY A 923 -5.99 5.25 -14.17
CA GLY A 923 -4.63 5.62 -13.81
C GLY A 923 -3.54 4.57 -14.10
N TYR A 924 -3.90 3.47 -14.78
CA TYR A 924 -3.11 2.30 -15.23
C TYR A 924 -1.90 1.82 -14.41
#